data_AF-A0A7C4XGJ7-F1
#
_entry.id   AF-A0A7C4XGJ7-F1
#
_cell.length_a   1.000
_cell.length_b   1.000
_cell.length_c   1.000
_cell.angle_alpha   90.00
_cell.angle_beta   90.00
_cell.angle_gamma   90.00
#
_symmetry.space_group_name_H-M   'P 1'
#
loop_
_entity.id
_entity.type
_entity.pdbx_description
1 polymer ?
#
loop_
_entity_poly.entity_id
_entity_poly.type
_entity_poly.pdbx_seq_one_letter_code
_entity_poly.pdbx_strand_id
1 'polypeptide(L)'
;MSYYGRGYWFLVLLCAVVLVSSVMALEYNDPLPAVYATQNSFSLGFDPNLYDFLIYDCGGGEIQMAMTVLGIPYTVRNNFNPVTEQDLINYDILIVGWKGYYPEGTRGLNPDIIRDGITGRVILTGHDTDFHTFANLPAAKTFLSQCIEYVLAGGGTGLIAHGEPQEGFDWLPESWGINVRDNLAEEQITAFTQDGIDSGIFDGLTPQSMSNWKQSFHNIFDSFGIGFRAFEMGLVNDANSVVTIATPYNSMTGFPLIKTDDVSDGDCREAGDTITYTISWTNTTGQAFYDVWLIDYLPAGATYPQGQWTYDPNFVLLPPDPGYDSNTHTYIWQIGTVAANQSGSVTLTVTVNDKAEPGLNLHNVVEMYAGQTLITRDSEDTPVCCGDVGPVIYVDWTASGNNNGTSWADAYTDLQKALTRARFSTCEDVNYIYVAQGTYYPGAKQYHRFGIPDGVSVYGGFKSGGSEPALRDPKRYPTVLSGYINSTVRNESVVAMGNNTLLDGFIVQDSDGSPAGQGILCQDIDSAEIANCIIKDNLKYGVYADNSSLSIKWCTFEKNGWDGIRHIGNTKNCVIENSNIIHNLQHGIYLRDSIATIRNNRICNNSLEDTIYYAITIRNPKSAPSIYNNTVAYNRNEAFFYLDSDPNRVNYPEVKNCIIWYNNQDGNGEQFAGLKLHPYYSCVYDPNDPDGVNYTMNFRHTFGGKPGFVYEGDPNNVHLGYTSFCKNQGDPNLSYPGQKDMDNEDRVADNRADIGADEVHCEDIANAWDLDHDGLVNYVEFVPFSKAWLSRDPDDPELNDPNYPNYYLYNDPNGPYYITPQRRAAWREEFNLVNTGSSQYAIDLPDFLAWMETSDCLWIACWRPEFHPLDYTPPISESTLQSMSASSLSAPSLMRASVLSTESAEDEASLVLSLLDQINLFIKTDQDNTEIWQEVKNLLEQSLVETADTTIKTQSF
;
A
#
# COMPACT_ATOMS: atom_id res chain seq x y z
N MET A 1 -59.83 8.35 9.95
CA MET A 1 -60.52 7.31 9.15
C MET A 1 -59.58 6.95 8.00
N SER A 2 -59.17 5.73 7.68
CA SER A 2 -59.07 4.43 8.35
C SER A 2 -58.49 3.49 7.27
N TYR A 3 -57.30 2.95 7.52
CA TYR A 3 -56.69 1.68 7.08
C TYR A 3 -56.77 1.11 5.65
N TYR A 4 -55.59 0.54 5.27
CA TYR A 4 -55.20 -0.45 4.24
C TYR A 4 -54.51 0.12 2.99
N GLY A 5 -53.29 -0.26 2.59
CA GLY A 5 -52.31 -1.17 3.21
C GLY A 5 -51.13 -1.48 2.28
N ARG A 6 -50.02 -1.91 2.91
CA ARG A 6 -48.89 -2.75 2.43
C ARG A 6 -47.87 -2.19 1.42
N GLY A 7 -46.61 -2.18 1.85
CA GLY A 7 -45.39 -2.19 1.03
C GLY A 7 -44.16 -2.07 1.93
N TYR A 8 -43.31 -3.09 1.92
CA TYR A 8 -42.11 -3.28 2.76
C TYR A 8 -41.08 -2.15 2.62
N TRP A 9 -40.26 -1.89 3.66
CA TRP A 9 -38.77 -1.90 3.65
C TRP A 9 -38.23 -1.54 5.05
N PHE A 10 -37.23 -2.33 5.47
CA PHE A 10 -36.45 -2.25 6.71
C PHE A 10 -35.33 -1.20 6.57
N LEU A 11 -35.10 -0.35 7.58
CA LEU A 11 -33.79 -0.23 8.27
C LEU A 11 -33.91 0.66 9.52
N VAL A 12 -33.13 0.28 10.53
CA VAL A 12 -33.09 0.71 11.95
C VAL A 12 -31.72 1.43 12.12
N LEU A 13 -31.52 2.53 12.85
CA LEU A 13 -31.38 2.62 14.31
C LEU A 13 -31.08 4.07 14.74
N LEU A 14 -31.60 4.48 15.91
CA LEU A 14 -31.31 5.74 16.61
C LEU A 14 -31.27 5.48 18.13
N CYS A 15 -30.21 5.98 18.78
CA CYS A 15 -30.00 6.44 20.17
C CYS A 15 -30.33 5.60 21.45
N ALA A 16 -29.26 5.40 22.25
CA ALA A 16 -28.99 5.88 23.63
C ALA A 16 -29.67 5.27 24.90
N VAL A 17 -28.91 5.39 26.03
CA VAL A 17 -29.24 5.29 27.51
C VAL A 17 -28.78 3.94 28.16
N VAL A 18 -27.98 3.80 29.26
CA VAL A 18 -27.44 4.74 30.29
C VAL A 18 -26.51 4.08 31.37
N LEU A 19 -25.65 4.94 32.01
CA LEU A 19 -25.09 5.04 33.39
C LEU A 19 -24.08 4.05 34.06
N VAL A 20 -22.93 4.65 34.40
CA VAL A 20 -22.27 4.83 35.74
C VAL A 20 -21.87 3.62 36.59
N SER A 21 -20.55 3.51 36.83
CA SER A 21 -20.02 3.32 38.19
C SER A 21 -18.67 4.04 38.35
N SER A 22 -18.44 4.44 39.59
CA SER A 22 -17.62 5.55 40.05
C SER A 22 -16.21 5.18 40.49
N VAL A 23 -15.33 6.18 40.35
CA VAL A 23 -14.03 6.38 41.01
C VAL A 23 -13.92 5.74 42.40
N MET A 24 -12.92 4.88 42.58
CA MET A 24 -12.11 4.85 43.80
C MET A 24 -10.64 4.85 43.39
N ALA A 25 -10.06 6.05 43.39
CA ALA A 25 -8.62 6.21 43.48
C ALA A 25 -8.20 5.79 44.90
N LEU A 26 -7.42 4.72 45.00
CA LEU A 26 -6.51 4.52 46.12
C LEU A 26 -5.14 4.99 45.63
N GLU A 27 -4.65 6.04 46.25
CA GLU A 27 -3.33 6.63 46.02
C GLU A 27 -2.23 5.57 46.16
N TYR A 28 -1.46 5.35 45.09
CA TYR A 28 -0.09 4.88 45.20
C TYR A 28 0.81 5.90 44.50
N ASN A 29 1.41 6.78 45.32
CA ASN A 29 2.45 7.70 44.89
C ASN A 29 3.75 6.93 44.68
N ASP A 30 4.17 6.73 43.44
CA ASP A 30 5.52 7.04 42.94
C ASP A 30 5.60 6.83 41.41
N PRO A 31 6.55 7.47 40.69
CA PRO A 31 6.36 7.86 39.30
C PRO A 31 6.44 6.66 38.36
N LEU A 32 5.40 6.50 37.53
CA LEU A 32 5.52 5.73 36.30
C LEU A 32 6.57 6.43 35.42
N PRO A 33 7.67 5.78 35.00
CA PRO A 33 8.48 6.33 33.95
C PRO A 33 7.65 6.34 32.68
N ALA A 34 7.36 7.55 32.17
CA ALA A 34 6.87 7.75 30.83
C ALA A 34 7.95 7.25 29.86
N VAL A 35 7.80 6.01 29.40
CA VAL A 35 8.53 5.45 28.27
C VAL A 35 7.48 5.09 27.24
N TYR A 36 7.14 6.07 26.39
CA TYR A 36 6.62 5.75 25.07
C TYR A 36 7.73 4.97 24.36
N ALA A 37 7.43 3.72 24.01
CA ALA A 37 8.37 2.81 23.39
C ALA A 37 8.87 3.39 22.06
N THR A 38 10.13 3.77 22.04
CA THR A 38 10.95 3.79 20.83
C THR A 38 10.99 2.36 20.28
N GLN A 39 10.38 2.11 19.11
CA GLN A 39 10.52 0.86 18.39
C GLN A 39 11.92 0.80 17.79
N ASN A 40 12.89 0.31 18.57
CA ASN A 40 14.07 -0.29 17.97
C ASN A 40 13.59 -1.49 17.15
N SER A 41 13.83 -1.48 15.85
CA SER A 41 13.64 -2.63 14.96
C SER A 41 14.34 -3.85 15.56
N PHE A 42 13.56 -4.72 16.19
CA PHE A 42 14.05 -5.96 16.74
C PHE A 42 14.09 -6.97 15.58
N SER A 43 15.29 -7.43 15.21
CA SER A 43 15.43 -8.41 14.13
C SER A 43 15.07 -9.79 14.67
N LEU A 44 14.12 -10.45 14.02
CA LEU A 44 13.87 -11.88 14.22
C LEU A 44 14.89 -12.68 13.41
N GLY A 45 15.31 -13.85 13.93
CA GLY A 45 16.14 -14.81 13.18
C GLY A 45 15.38 -15.59 12.11
N PHE A 46 14.06 -15.37 11.98
CA PHE A 46 13.17 -16.03 11.04
C PHE A 46 12.18 -15.02 10.44
N ASP A 47 11.59 -15.33 9.26
CA ASP A 47 10.48 -14.54 8.72
C ASP A 47 9.15 -14.98 9.36
N PRO A 48 8.51 -14.13 10.17
CA PRO A 48 7.27 -14.50 10.85
C PRO A 48 6.07 -14.62 9.90
N ASN A 49 6.18 -14.21 8.63
CA ASN A 49 5.10 -14.34 7.66
C ASN A 49 5.09 -15.69 6.92
N LEU A 50 6.14 -16.51 7.10
CA LEU A 50 6.19 -17.87 6.57
C LEU A 50 5.47 -18.89 7.46
N TYR A 51 5.00 -18.46 8.64
CA TYR A 51 4.39 -19.33 9.63
C TYR A 51 3.06 -18.77 10.13
N ASP A 52 2.11 -19.66 10.37
CA ASP A 52 0.82 -19.33 10.95
C ASP A 52 0.88 -19.40 12.48
N PHE A 53 0.92 -18.25 13.17
CA PHE A 53 0.93 -18.20 14.64
C PHE A 53 -0.49 -18.17 15.21
N LEU A 54 -0.75 -19.07 16.14
CA LEU A 54 -1.88 -19.04 17.05
C LEU A 54 -1.39 -18.58 18.41
N ILE A 55 -2.07 -17.62 19.04
CA ILE A 55 -1.86 -17.31 20.45
C ILE A 55 -3.13 -17.56 21.24
N TYR A 56 -2.96 -17.97 22.49
CA TYR A 56 -4.04 -18.08 23.44
C TYR A 56 -3.87 -17.00 24.50
N ASP A 57 -4.80 -16.04 24.51
CA ASP A 57 -4.84 -14.98 25.52
C ASP A 57 -5.68 -15.44 26.71
N CYS A 58 -5.01 -15.61 27.85
CA CYS A 58 -5.64 -16.03 29.10
C CYS A 58 -6.44 -14.89 29.79
N GLY A 59 -6.43 -13.67 29.24
CA GLY A 59 -7.31 -12.56 29.64
C GLY A 59 -6.60 -11.24 29.93
N GLY A 60 -5.27 -11.21 29.94
CA GLY A 60 -4.49 -9.99 30.22
C GLY A 60 -4.07 -9.20 28.98
N GLY A 61 -4.01 -9.83 27.80
CA GLY A 61 -3.63 -9.17 26.54
C GLY A 61 -2.13 -8.92 26.34
N GLU A 62 -1.28 -9.26 27.30
CA GLU A 62 0.17 -9.01 27.23
C GLU A 62 0.83 -9.78 26.10
N ILE A 63 0.39 -11.02 25.84
CA ILE A 63 0.90 -11.82 24.72
C ILE A 63 0.60 -11.14 23.37
N GLN A 64 -0.57 -10.51 23.20
CA GLN A 64 -0.90 -9.76 21.99
C GLN A 64 0.05 -8.57 21.80
N MET A 65 0.35 -7.86 22.89
CA MET A 65 1.28 -6.75 22.89
C MET A 65 2.73 -7.19 22.62
N ALA A 66 3.16 -8.32 23.20
CA ALA A 66 4.48 -8.89 22.97
C ALA A 66 4.67 -9.28 21.51
N MET A 67 3.69 -9.97 20.90
CA MET A 67 3.71 -10.32 19.48
C MET A 67 3.75 -9.07 18.59
N THR A 68 3.02 -8.02 18.97
CA THR A 68 3.06 -6.72 18.30
C THR A 68 4.44 -6.07 18.39
N VAL A 69 5.11 -6.12 19.56
CA VAL A 69 6.48 -5.60 19.75
C VAL A 69 7.51 -6.37 18.91
N LEU A 70 7.32 -7.68 18.76
CA LEU A 70 8.18 -8.54 17.95
C LEU A 70 7.86 -8.47 16.45
N GLY A 71 6.74 -7.87 16.05
CA GLY A 71 6.32 -7.80 14.65
C GLY A 71 5.85 -9.13 14.07
N ILE A 72 5.34 -10.04 14.90
CA ILE A 72 4.88 -11.38 14.49
C ILE A 72 3.35 -11.35 14.29
N PRO A 73 2.81 -11.76 13.12
CA PRO A 73 1.37 -11.84 12.91
C PRO A 73 0.80 -13.06 13.65
N TYR A 74 -0.43 -12.96 14.17
CA TYR A 74 -1.05 -14.05 14.93
C TYR A 74 -2.59 -14.07 14.84
N THR A 75 -3.17 -15.24 15.13
CA THR A 75 -4.61 -15.43 15.43
C THR A 75 -4.81 -15.63 16.92
N VAL A 76 -5.88 -15.08 17.49
CA VAL A 76 -6.16 -15.15 18.94
C VAL A 76 -7.27 -16.14 19.26
N ARG A 77 -7.01 -17.02 20.25
CA ARG A 77 -8.00 -17.81 21.00
C ARG A 77 -8.02 -17.35 22.47
N ASN A 78 -9.10 -17.65 23.18
CA ASN A 78 -9.26 -17.33 24.61
C ASN A 78 -10.39 -18.19 25.23
N ASN A 79 -10.77 -17.91 26.47
CA ASN A 79 -11.82 -18.64 27.18
C ASN A 79 -13.19 -18.66 26.49
N PHE A 80 -13.53 -17.61 25.74
CA PHE A 80 -14.81 -17.50 25.04
C PHE A 80 -14.75 -18.07 23.61
N ASN A 81 -13.54 -18.31 23.12
CA ASN A 81 -13.25 -18.83 21.80
C ASN A 81 -12.10 -19.84 21.92
N PRO A 82 -12.39 -21.06 22.40
CA PRO A 82 -11.38 -22.03 22.83
C PRO A 82 -10.53 -22.52 21.66
N VAL A 83 -9.34 -23.03 21.97
CA VAL A 83 -8.49 -23.73 20.99
C VAL A 83 -9.20 -25.01 20.54
N THR A 84 -9.24 -25.23 19.23
CA THR A 84 -9.86 -26.41 18.62
C THR A 84 -8.81 -27.32 17.99
N GLU A 85 -9.15 -28.60 17.76
CA GLU A 85 -8.27 -29.51 17.00
C GLU A 85 -7.91 -28.94 15.62
N GLN A 86 -8.87 -28.27 14.96
CA GLN A 86 -8.63 -27.66 13.65
C GLN A 86 -7.61 -26.51 13.71
N ASP A 87 -7.57 -25.77 14.81
CA ASP A 87 -6.55 -24.73 14.98
C ASP A 87 -5.16 -25.36 15.08
N LEU A 88 -5.04 -26.44 15.84
CA LEU A 88 -3.77 -27.12 16.05
C LEU A 88 -3.26 -27.89 14.80
N ILE A 89 -4.13 -28.04 13.79
CA ILE A 89 -3.81 -28.52 12.44
C ILE A 89 -3.40 -27.38 11.50
N ASN A 90 -4.04 -26.22 11.63
CA ASN A 90 -3.92 -25.12 10.67
C ASN A 90 -2.84 -24.10 11.02
N TYR A 91 -2.36 -24.09 12.26
CA TYR A 91 -1.36 -23.14 12.73
C TYR A 91 -0.04 -23.86 13.04
N ASP A 92 1.06 -23.25 12.62
CA ASP A 92 2.42 -23.76 12.82
C ASP A 92 2.87 -23.70 14.26
N ILE A 93 2.30 -22.80 15.06
CA ILE A 93 2.69 -22.61 16.45
C ILE A 93 1.54 -22.10 17.32
N LEU A 94 1.39 -22.65 18.54
CA LEU A 94 0.55 -22.12 19.60
C LEU A 94 1.41 -21.48 20.70
N ILE A 95 1.21 -20.19 20.98
CA ILE A 95 1.84 -19.50 22.12
C ILE A 95 0.79 -19.20 23.17
N VAL A 96 0.95 -19.73 24.38
CA VAL A 96 0.00 -19.49 25.48
C VAL A 96 0.50 -18.35 26.36
N GLY A 97 -0.34 -17.32 26.45
CA GLY A 97 -0.11 -16.07 27.17
C GLY A 97 -0.39 -16.14 28.67
N TRP A 98 -0.20 -15.00 29.33
CA TRP A 98 -0.12 -14.94 30.79
C TRP A 98 -1.49 -15.12 31.44
N LYS A 99 -1.64 -16.15 32.29
CA LYS A 99 -2.87 -16.37 33.07
C LYS A 99 -3.11 -15.32 34.15
N GLY A 100 -2.07 -14.69 34.68
CA GLY A 100 -2.17 -13.68 35.73
C GLY A 100 -3.01 -14.13 36.92
N TYR A 101 -3.93 -13.27 37.36
CA TYR A 101 -4.86 -13.56 38.45
C TYR A 101 -6.23 -14.06 37.98
N TYR A 102 -6.34 -14.50 36.72
CA TYR A 102 -7.62 -14.91 36.12
C TYR A 102 -7.86 -16.42 36.36
N PRO A 103 -8.71 -16.82 37.32
CA PRO A 103 -8.83 -18.24 37.72
C PRO A 103 -9.38 -19.12 36.59
N GLU A 104 -10.10 -18.50 35.65
CA GLU A 104 -10.68 -19.17 34.50
C GLU A 104 -9.83 -19.05 33.24
N GLY A 105 -8.65 -18.40 33.29
CA GLY A 105 -7.84 -17.99 32.13
C GLY A 105 -7.53 -19.09 31.12
N THR A 106 -7.38 -20.34 31.58
CA THR A 106 -6.99 -21.50 30.77
C THR A 106 -8.17 -22.39 30.35
N ARG A 107 -9.43 -22.03 30.65
CA ARG A 107 -10.60 -22.89 30.37
C ARG A 107 -10.83 -23.20 28.89
N GLY A 108 -10.29 -22.37 28.00
CA GLY A 108 -10.31 -22.60 26.56
C GLY A 108 -9.20 -23.52 26.03
N LEU A 109 -8.34 -24.05 26.90
CA LEU A 109 -7.28 -25.01 26.60
C LEU A 109 -7.69 -26.39 27.15
N ASN A 110 -7.99 -27.34 26.27
CA ASN A 110 -8.40 -28.68 26.66
C ASN A 110 -7.21 -29.66 26.53
N PRO A 111 -6.80 -30.36 27.60
CA PRO A 111 -5.69 -31.32 27.57
C PRO A 111 -5.82 -32.41 26.50
N ASP A 112 -7.02 -32.91 26.24
CA ASP A 112 -7.26 -33.95 25.23
C ASP A 112 -7.10 -33.37 23.81
N ILE A 113 -7.66 -32.17 23.55
CA ILE A 113 -7.52 -31.47 22.27
C ILE A 113 -6.06 -31.11 22.01
N ILE A 114 -5.33 -30.69 23.04
CA ILE A 114 -3.92 -30.35 22.95
C ILE A 114 -3.09 -31.60 22.71
N ARG A 115 -3.35 -32.70 23.45
CA ARG A 115 -2.68 -33.99 23.23
C ARG A 115 -2.89 -34.52 21.81
N ASP A 116 -4.12 -34.48 21.33
CA ASP A 116 -4.54 -35.18 20.11
C ASP A 116 -4.42 -34.29 18.86
N GLY A 117 -4.44 -32.97 19.03
CA GLY A 117 -4.51 -31.99 17.96
C GLY A 117 -3.21 -31.26 17.64
N ILE A 118 -2.22 -31.20 18.53
CA ILE A 118 -0.94 -30.52 18.22
C ILE A 118 -0.25 -31.26 17.07
N THR A 119 -0.28 -30.65 15.88
CA THR A 119 0.57 -30.99 14.74
C THR A 119 1.66 -29.94 14.48
N GLY A 120 1.44 -28.71 14.96
CA GLY A 120 2.41 -27.61 15.00
C GLY A 120 3.28 -27.56 16.28
N ARG A 121 3.95 -26.44 16.51
CA ARG A 121 4.84 -26.15 17.65
C ARG A 121 4.07 -25.50 18.80
N VAL A 122 4.54 -25.60 20.02
CA VAL A 122 3.90 -24.95 21.17
C VAL A 122 4.94 -24.23 22.03
N ILE A 123 4.57 -23.07 22.52
CA ILE A 123 5.36 -22.31 23.48
C ILE A 123 4.48 -22.02 24.70
N LEU A 124 4.92 -22.49 25.86
CA LEU A 124 4.34 -22.23 27.17
C LEU A 124 5.17 -21.18 27.88
N THR A 125 5.16 -19.97 27.37
CA THR A 125 6.13 -18.98 27.85
C THR A 125 5.59 -17.59 27.96
N GLY A 126 4.30 -17.40 27.74
CA GLY A 126 3.74 -16.09 27.90
C GLY A 126 3.52 -15.77 29.36
N HIS A 127 4.49 -15.81 30.27
CA HIS A 127 4.28 -15.23 31.61
C HIS A 127 5.28 -14.11 31.86
N ASP A 128 6.55 -14.46 31.98
CA ASP A 128 7.60 -13.47 32.23
C ASP A 128 8.12 -12.90 30.92
N THR A 129 8.25 -13.73 29.88
CA THR A 129 8.88 -13.30 28.65
C THR A 129 8.00 -12.42 27.80
N ASP A 130 6.70 -12.70 27.68
CA ASP A 130 5.76 -11.82 26.96
C ASP A 130 5.48 -10.53 27.73
N PHE A 131 5.27 -10.58 29.04
CA PHE A 131 5.11 -9.39 29.89
C PHE A 131 6.32 -8.46 29.79
N HIS A 132 7.54 -9.00 29.89
CA HIS A 132 8.75 -8.18 29.79
C HIS A 132 9.15 -7.84 28.35
N THR A 133 8.72 -8.61 27.35
CA THR A 133 8.79 -8.22 25.93
C THR A 133 7.90 -7.01 25.68
N PHE A 134 6.66 -7.03 26.17
CA PHE A 134 5.76 -5.87 26.17
C PHE A 134 6.38 -4.68 26.92
N ALA A 135 6.98 -4.91 28.10
CA ALA A 135 7.70 -3.88 28.85
C ALA A 135 9.02 -3.43 28.18
N ASN A 136 9.29 -3.92 26.96
CA ASN A 136 10.41 -3.57 26.09
C ASN A 136 11.80 -3.89 26.68
N LEU A 137 11.89 -4.96 27.48
CA LEU A 137 13.15 -5.43 28.04
C LEU A 137 13.97 -6.19 26.97
N PRO A 138 15.20 -5.76 26.62
CA PRO A 138 15.95 -6.38 25.53
C PRO A 138 16.22 -7.88 25.69
N ALA A 139 16.51 -8.33 26.92
CA ALA A 139 16.75 -9.74 27.22
C ALA A 139 15.48 -10.59 27.00
N ALA A 140 14.30 -10.07 27.37
CA ALA A 140 13.03 -10.76 27.14
C ALA A 140 12.69 -10.86 25.65
N LYS A 141 12.90 -9.78 24.87
CA LYS A 141 12.70 -9.81 23.41
C LYS A 141 13.60 -10.83 22.73
N THR A 142 14.89 -10.79 23.07
CA THR A 142 15.90 -11.74 22.57
C THR A 142 15.48 -13.17 22.91
N PHE A 143 15.16 -13.42 24.16
CA PHE A 143 14.80 -14.76 24.61
C PHE A 143 13.51 -15.28 23.96
N LEU A 144 12.42 -14.50 23.96
CA LEU A 144 11.15 -14.93 23.35
C LEU A 144 11.32 -15.19 21.85
N SER A 145 12.09 -14.36 21.15
CA SER A 145 12.37 -14.57 19.73
C SER A 145 13.19 -15.83 19.46
N GLN A 146 14.22 -16.11 20.25
CA GLN A 146 15.06 -17.29 20.10
C GLN A 146 14.31 -18.57 20.51
N CYS A 147 13.41 -18.48 21.48
CA CYS A 147 12.47 -19.56 21.82
C CYS A 147 11.55 -19.89 20.63
N ILE A 148 11.01 -18.86 19.96
CA ILE A 148 10.21 -19.03 18.75
C ILE A 148 11.05 -19.63 17.61
N GLU A 149 12.23 -19.08 17.36
CA GLU A 149 13.17 -19.58 16.36
C GLU A 149 13.54 -21.04 16.61
N TYR A 150 13.85 -21.41 17.84
CA TYR A 150 14.20 -22.77 18.22
C TYR A 150 13.06 -23.75 17.97
N VAL A 151 11.82 -23.39 18.34
CA VAL A 151 10.70 -24.30 18.03
C VAL A 151 10.45 -24.37 16.53
N LEU A 152 10.59 -23.27 15.78
CA LEU A 152 10.44 -23.22 14.32
C LEU A 152 11.51 -24.05 13.60
N ALA A 153 12.76 -23.96 14.04
CA ALA A 153 13.88 -24.77 13.55
C ALA A 153 13.71 -26.26 13.91
N GLY A 154 13.00 -26.57 14.99
CA GLY A 154 12.65 -27.94 15.36
C GLY A 154 11.63 -28.56 14.39
N GLY A 155 11.97 -29.69 13.79
CA GLY A 155 11.09 -30.50 12.94
C GLY A 155 9.96 -31.21 13.70
N GLY A 156 9.17 -30.52 14.52
CA GLY A 156 7.98 -31.06 15.18
C GLY A 156 7.40 -30.20 16.31
N THR A 157 6.65 -30.82 17.23
CA THR A 157 5.99 -30.18 18.38
C THR A 157 7.01 -29.74 19.44
N GLY A 158 7.66 -28.59 19.24
CA GLY A 158 8.43 -27.95 20.30
C GLY A 158 7.52 -27.60 21.48
N LEU A 159 7.97 -27.79 22.72
CA LEU A 159 7.33 -27.23 23.91
C LEU A 159 8.44 -26.64 24.75
N ILE A 160 8.45 -25.32 24.90
CA ILE A 160 9.27 -24.63 25.89
C ILE A 160 8.34 -24.21 27.01
N ALA A 161 8.67 -24.55 28.25
CA ALA A 161 7.91 -24.13 29.41
C ALA A 161 8.75 -23.27 30.35
N HIS A 162 8.27 -22.06 30.62
CA HIS A 162 8.83 -21.16 31.63
C HIS A 162 7.91 -21.06 32.83
N GLY A 163 8.41 -20.45 33.89
CA GLY A 163 7.74 -20.37 35.16
C GLY A 163 6.48 -19.53 35.23
N GLU A 164 5.46 -20.04 35.93
CA GLU A 164 4.22 -19.37 36.32
C GLU A 164 3.96 -19.58 37.84
N PRO A 165 4.03 -18.55 38.69
CA PRO A 165 4.04 -18.66 40.15
C PRO A 165 2.80 -19.19 40.88
N GLN A 166 1.68 -19.52 40.23
CA GLN A 166 0.42 -19.59 40.98
C GLN A 166 -0.44 -20.84 40.79
N GLU A 167 -0.39 -21.54 39.66
CA GLU A 167 -1.01 -22.86 39.50
C GLU A 167 -0.24 -23.66 38.44
N GLY A 168 -0.04 -24.97 38.66
CA GLY A 168 0.56 -25.84 37.64
C GLY A 168 -0.22 -25.86 36.32
N PHE A 169 0.39 -26.40 35.26
CA PHE A 169 -0.21 -26.46 33.93
C PHE A 169 -1.35 -27.51 33.84
N ASP A 170 -2.49 -27.22 34.45
CA ASP A 170 -3.67 -28.09 34.54
C ASP A 170 -4.31 -28.44 33.19
N TRP A 171 -4.01 -27.65 32.17
CA TRP A 171 -4.46 -27.81 30.80
C TRP A 171 -3.49 -28.61 29.92
N LEU A 172 -2.31 -29.00 30.43
CA LEU A 172 -1.39 -29.86 29.67
C LEU A 172 -1.77 -31.33 29.73
N PRO A 173 -1.44 -32.11 28.68
CA PRO A 173 -1.65 -33.55 28.70
C PRO A 173 -0.90 -34.23 29.84
N GLU A 174 -1.61 -35.02 30.67
CA GLU A 174 -1.00 -35.83 31.73
C GLU A 174 0.10 -36.78 31.18
N SER A 175 -0.05 -37.22 29.93
CA SER A 175 0.92 -38.06 29.22
C SER A 175 2.29 -37.43 29.02
N TRP A 176 2.41 -36.09 29.12
CA TRP A 176 3.69 -35.40 29.04
C TRP A 176 4.49 -35.49 30.34
N GLY A 177 3.89 -35.97 31.44
CA GLY A 177 4.57 -36.21 32.71
C GLY A 177 5.15 -34.95 33.36
N ILE A 178 4.68 -33.77 32.96
CA ILE A 178 5.12 -32.48 33.49
C ILE A 178 4.44 -32.27 34.83
N ASN A 179 5.25 -32.19 35.88
CA ASN A 179 4.80 -31.91 37.24
C ASN A 179 5.51 -30.66 37.74
N VAL A 180 4.71 -29.66 38.06
CA VAL A 180 5.16 -28.36 38.58
C VAL A 180 4.83 -28.30 40.05
N ARG A 181 5.79 -27.82 40.85
CA ARG A 181 5.59 -27.56 42.27
C ARG A 181 5.10 -26.14 42.47
N ASP A 182 3.96 -25.99 43.13
CA ASP A 182 3.46 -24.70 43.63
C ASP A 182 4.42 -24.16 44.71
N ASN A 183 5.37 -23.31 44.31
CA ASN A 183 6.18 -22.56 45.24
C ASN A 183 6.82 -21.35 44.53
N LEU A 184 6.73 -20.17 45.15
CA LEU A 184 7.38 -18.96 44.63
C LEU A 184 8.90 -19.13 44.75
N ALA A 185 9.57 -19.44 43.63
CA ALA A 185 11.01 -19.39 43.50
C ALA A 185 11.51 -17.93 43.48
N GLU A 186 12.72 -17.68 43.98
CA GLU A 186 13.37 -16.40 43.69
C GLU A 186 13.68 -16.34 42.18
N GLU A 187 13.56 -15.15 41.60
CA GLU A 187 13.85 -14.90 40.19
C GLU A 187 15.37 -14.81 39.93
N GLN A 188 16.11 -15.81 40.41
CA GLN A 188 17.54 -15.91 40.25
C GLN A 188 17.88 -17.13 39.42
N ILE A 189 18.26 -16.89 38.18
CA ILE A 189 18.84 -17.91 37.30
C ILE A 189 20.30 -18.11 37.70
N THR A 190 20.65 -19.34 38.05
CA THR A 190 22.02 -19.69 38.44
C THR A 190 22.87 -20.21 37.32
N ALA A 191 22.26 -20.89 36.35
CA ALA A 191 22.98 -21.43 35.22
C ALA A 191 22.04 -21.76 34.06
N PHE A 192 22.55 -21.60 32.84
CA PHE A 192 22.05 -22.33 31.69
C PHE A 192 22.68 -23.72 31.71
N THR A 193 21.87 -24.74 31.49
CA THR A 193 22.36 -26.11 31.33
C THR A 193 23.10 -26.27 30.00
N GLN A 194 23.85 -27.36 29.83
CA GLN A 194 24.50 -27.62 28.54
C GLN A 194 23.49 -27.81 27.40
N ASP A 195 22.40 -28.54 27.65
CA ASP A 195 21.32 -28.73 26.67
C ASP A 195 20.69 -27.39 26.26
N GLY A 196 20.54 -26.46 27.21
CA GLY A 196 20.08 -25.10 26.94
C GLY A 196 21.07 -24.28 26.12
N ILE A 197 22.37 -24.35 26.42
CA ILE A 197 23.41 -23.64 25.65
C ILE A 197 23.47 -24.19 24.21
N ASP A 198 23.47 -25.51 24.05
CA ASP A 198 23.57 -26.17 22.75
C ASP A 198 22.33 -25.93 21.87
N SER A 199 21.21 -25.49 22.46
CA SER A 199 19.97 -25.18 21.75
C SER A 199 19.97 -23.82 21.04
N GLY A 200 20.90 -22.92 21.37
CA GLY A 200 20.94 -21.56 20.82
C GLY A 200 19.93 -20.58 21.44
N ILE A 201 19.01 -21.01 22.31
CA ILE A 201 17.99 -20.12 22.88
C ILE A 201 18.53 -19.09 23.88
N PHE A 202 19.80 -19.21 24.26
CA PHE A 202 20.46 -18.31 25.21
C PHE A 202 21.58 -17.51 24.56
N ASP A 203 21.62 -17.45 23.22
CA ASP A 203 22.67 -16.74 22.49
C ASP A 203 22.63 -15.24 22.79
N GLY A 204 23.76 -14.71 23.26
CA GLY A 204 23.85 -13.32 23.70
C GLY A 204 23.19 -13.03 25.07
N LEU A 205 22.68 -14.05 25.76
CA LEU A 205 22.08 -13.96 27.09
C LEU A 205 23.04 -14.49 28.16
N THR A 206 22.79 -14.09 29.41
CA THR A 206 23.52 -14.57 30.59
C THR A 206 22.52 -14.90 31.69
N PRO A 207 22.84 -15.80 32.64
CA PRO A 207 21.98 -16.05 33.81
C PRO A 207 21.57 -14.75 34.52
N GLN A 208 22.49 -13.79 34.63
CA GLN A 208 22.22 -12.49 35.24
C GLN A 208 21.24 -11.63 34.42
N SER A 209 21.27 -11.68 33.08
CA SER A 209 20.33 -10.94 32.23
C SER A 209 18.92 -11.55 32.24
N MET A 210 18.80 -12.79 32.69
CA MET A 210 17.54 -13.54 32.85
C MET A 210 17.04 -13.56 34.30
N SER A 211 17.57 -12.67 35.16
CA SER A 211 17.23 -12.61 36.59
C SER A 211 16.73 -11.22 37.01
N ASN A 212 15.84 -11.17 38.00
CA ASN A 212 15.32 -9.97 38.67
C ASN A 212 14.51 -8.96 37.80
N TRP A 213 13.85 -9.42 36.75
CA TRP A 213 12.75 -8.79 36.02
C TRP A 213 11.51 -8.58 36.91
N LYS A 214 11.64 -7.72 37.94
CA LYS A 214 10.58 -7.24 38.87
C LYS A 214 9.13 -7.71 38.53
N GLN A 215 8.56 -8.52 39.43
CA GLN A 215 7.25 -9.22 39.32
C GLN A 215 7.29 -10.59 38.63
N SER A 216 8.47 -11.07 38.23
CA SER A 216 8.69 -12.43 37.72
C SER A 216 8.99 -13.45 38.83
N PHE A 217 8.57 -14.69 38.60
CA PHE A 217 8.77 -15.84 39.50
C PHE A 217 8.80 -17.13 38.67
N HIS A 218 9.75 -18.02 38.96
CA HIS A 218 9.87 -19.27 38.22
C HIS A 218 9.06 -20.43 38.80
N ASN A 219 8.52 -21.29 37.93
CA ASN A 219 8.03 -22.60 38.32
C ASN A 219 9.21 -23.52 38.58
N ILE A 220 8.96 -24.48 39.45
CA ILE A 220 9.90 -25.56 39.70
C ILE A 220 9.34 -26.81 39.06
N PHE A 221 10.09 -27.38 38.14
CA PHE A 221 9.75 -28.67 37.56
C PHE A 221 10.29 -29.79 38.45
N ASP A 222 9.38 -30.51 39.11
CA ASP A 222 9.71 -31.66 39.96
C ASP A 222 9.91 -32.93 39.14
N SER A 223 9.19 -33.04 38.02
CA SER A 223 9.38 -34.07 37.02
C SER A 223 8.86 -33.61 35.66
N PHE A 224 9.39 -34.19 34.59
CA PHE A 224 8.93 -34.00 33.22
C PHE A 224 9.14 -35.30 32.45
N GLY A 225 8.28 -35.54 31.45
CA GLY A 225 8.25 -36.80 30.69
C GLY A 225 9.45 -37.01 29.78
N ILE A 226 9.49 -38.19 29.16
CA ILE A 226 10.56 -38.62 28.27
C ILE A 226 10.60 -37.73 27.02
N GLY A 227 11.69 -36.99 26.82
CA GLY A 227 11.87 -36.08 25.68
C GLY A 227 12.27 -34.68 26.11
N PHE A 228 11.78 -34.25 27.27
CA PHE A 228 12.14 -32.97 27.87
C PHE A 228 13.58 -32.97 28.38
N ARG A 229 14.23 -31.82 28.28
CA ARG A 229 15.52 -31.51 28.91
C ARG A 229 15.35 -30.27 29.78
N ALA A 230 16.12 -30.22 30.86
CA ALA A 230 16.28 -29.00 31.62
C ALA A 230 17.14 -28.05 30.80
N PHE A 231 16.69 -26.82 30.60
CA PHE A 231 17.41 -25.79 29.84
C PHE A 231 18.01 -24.74 30.78
N GLU A 232 17.32 -24.44 31.88
CA GLU A 232 17.69 -23.39 32.81
C GLU A 232 17.53 -23.85 34.27
N MET A 233 18.48 -23.43 35.11
CA MET A 233 18.50 -23.67 36.55
C MET A 233 18.29 -22.35 37.31
N GLY A 234 17.43 -22.37 38.32
CA GLY A 234 17.17 -21.23 39.21
C GLY A 234 17.33 -21.57 40.70
N LEU A 235 17.45 -20.54 41.54
CA LEU A 235 17.55 -20.67 43.00
C LEU A 235 16.19 -20.63 43.68
N VAL A 236 15.94 -21.65 44.51
CA VAL A 236 14.75 -21.73 45.35
C VAL A 236 15.17 -22.14 46.75
N ASN A 237 14.95 -21.26 47.73
CA ASN A 237 15.36 -21.50 49.12
C ASN A 237 16.84 -21.96 49.22
N ASP A 238 17.74 -21.26 48.53
CA ASP A 238 19.19 -21.57 48.45
C ASP A 238 19.56 -22.90 47.75
N ALA A 239 18.66 -23.53 47.01
CA ALA A 239 18.92 -24.75 46.23
C ALA A 239 18.67 -24.56 44.72
N ASN A 240 19.53 -25.16 43.88
CA ASN A 240 19.34 -25.15 42.43
C ASN A 240 18.18 -26.09 42.02
N SER A 241 17.24 -25.56 41.25
CA SER A 241 16.06 -26.24 40.73
C SER A 241 15.89 -25.99 39.23
N VAL A 242 15.26 -26.92 38.52
CA VAL A 242 14.96 -26.76 37.08
C VAL A 242 13.80 -25.80 36.93
N VAL A 243 13.99 -24.73 36.14
CA VAL A 243 13.02 -23.64 35.97
C VAL A 243 12.59 -23.40 34.53
N THR A 244 13.33 -23.94 33.56
CA THR A 244 12.90 -24.04 32.15
C THR A 244 13.16 -25.44 31.65
N ILE A 245 12.16 -26.00 30.95
CA ILE A 245 12.28 -27.25 30.21
C ILE A 245 11.92 -27.03 28.74
N ALA A 246 12.54 -27.80 27.85
CA ALA A 246 12.16 -27.83 26.45
C ALA A 246 12.15 -29.24 25.87
N THR A 247 11.31 -29.48 24.86
CA THR A 247 11.41 -30.64 23.96
C THR A 247 11.80 -30.17 22.55
N PRO A 248 12.91 -30.64 21.95
CA PRO A 248 13.35 -30.17 20.64
C PRO A 248 12.61 -30.79 19.42
N TYR A 249 11.81 -31.84 19.56
CA TYR A 249 11.25 -32.54 18.40
C TYR A 249 9.90 -33.22 18.70
N ASN A 250 9.02 -33.29 17.69
CA ASN A 250 8.17 -34.48 17.49
C ASN A 250 8.93 -35.51 16.67
N SER A 251 10.15 -35.83 17.10
CA SER A 251 10.57 -37.21 17.02
C SER A 251 9.85 -37.84 18.18
N MET A 252 9.08 -38.91 17.97
CA MET A 252 8.83 -39.81 19.08
C MET A 252 10.18 -40.00 19.80
N THR A 253 10.28 -39.60 21.06
CA THR A 253 11.59 -39.49 21.73
C THR A 253 12.42 -40.72 21.47
N GLY A 254 13.52 -40.53 20.74
CA GLY A 254 14.30 -41.62 20.19
C GLY A 254 13.92 -42.06 18.78
N PHE A 255 13.48 -41.17 17.91
CA PHE A 255 13.39 -41.44 16.46
C PHE A 255 13.85 -40.22 15.66
N PRO A 256 15.10 -39.74 15.82
CA PRO A 256 15.61 -38.62 15.03
C PRO A 256 15.56 -38.93 13.54
N LEU A 257 15.08 -37.96 12.77
CA LEU A 257 15.22 -37.85 11.33
C LEU A 257 16.18 -36.69 11.06
N ILE A 258 17.12 -36.91 10.15
CA ILE A 258 18.13 -35.93 9.76
C ILE A 258 18.11 -35.87 8.24
N LYS A 259 17.88 -34.69 7.68
CA LYS A 259 18.05 -34.35 6.28
C LYS A 259 19.29 -33.47 6.17
N THR A 260 20.14 -33.78 5.20
CA THR A 260 21.26 -32.93 4.81
C THR A 260 21.35 -32.92 3.29
N ASP A 261 22.10 -31.99 2.73
CA ASP A 261 22.52 -32.04 1.33
C ASP A 261 24.03 -32.29 1.17
N ASP A 262 24.51 -32.26 -0.07
CA ASP A 262 25.93 -32.36 -0.43
C ASP A 262 26.56 -30.99 -0.76
N VAL A 263 25.91 -29.90 -0.35
CA VAL A 263 26.37 -28.52 -0.52
C VAL A 263 27.10 -28.10 0.76
N SER A 264 28.28 -27.49 0.61
CA SER A 264 29.06 -27.06 1.77
C SER A 264 28.58 -25.69 2.26
N ASP A 265 28.69 -25.43 3.56
CA ASP A 265 28.38 -24.12 4.13
C ASP A 265 29.08 -22.98 3.38
N GLY A 266 28.29 -22.01 2.90
CA GLY A 266 28.77 -20.87 2.11
C GLY A 266 28.94 -21.13 0.61
N ASP A 267 28.66 -22.34 0.13
CA ASP A 267 28.48 -22.65 -1.29
C ASP A 267 27.00 -22.49 -1.68
N CYS A 268 26.74 -22.36 -2.98
CA CYS A 268 25.39 -22.22 -3.52
C CYS A 268 25.23 -23.08 -4.79
N ARG A 269 24.01 -23.17 -5.31
CA ARG A 269 23.70 -23.93 -6.54
C ARG A 269 23.02 -23.06 -7.59
N GLU A 270 23.41 -23.24 -8.85
CA GLU A 270 22.82 -22.61 -10.03
C GLU A 270 21.94 -23.58 -10.80
N ALA A 271 21.10 -23.06 -11.71
CA ALA A 271 20.30 -23.89 -12.59
C ALA A 271 21.18 -24.86 -13.40
N GLY A 272 20.82 -26.15 -13.37
CA GLY A 272 21.59 -27.24 -13.96
C GLY A 272 22.49 -28.00 -12.98
N ASP A 273 22.82 -27.41 -11.82
CA ASP A 273 23.57 -28.12 -10.78
C ASP A 273 22.72 -29.19 -10.11
N THR A 274 23.38 -30.19 -9.52
CA THR A 274 22.70 -31.24 -8.76
C THR A 274 22.83 -31.03 -7.26
N ILE A 275 21.78 -31.40 -6.53
CA ILE A 275 21.77 -31.48 -5.07
C ILE A 275 21.42 -32.93 -4.70
N THR A 276 22.24 -33.54 -3.85
CA THR A 276 21.96 -34.87 -3.30
C THR A 276 21.55 -34.75 -1.85
N TYR A 277 20.24 -34.88 -1.60
CA TYR A 277 19.72 -34.96 -0.25
C TYR A 277 19.98 -36.34 0.35
N THR A 278 20.50 -36.37 1.57
CA THR A 278 20.65 -37.58 2.38
C THR A 278 19.69 -37.50 3.56
N ILE A 279 18.78 -38.45 3.65
CA ILE A 279 17.82 -38.55 4.75
C ILE A 279 18.18 -39.77 5.58
N SER A 280 18.41 -39.58 6.87
CA SER A 280 18.83 -40.63 7.81
C SER A 280 17.92 -40.66 9.02
N TRP A 281 17.60 -41.86 9.51
CA TRP A 281 16.81 -42.03 10.72
C TRP A 281 17.40 -43.08 11.65
N THR A 282 17.10 -42.99 12.93
CA THR A 282 17.43 -44.03 13.92
C THR A 282 16.32 -44.21 14.94
N ASN A 283 15.74 -45.42 15.03
CA ASN A 283 14.70 -45.74 16.00
C ASN A 283 15.28 -46.19 17.35
N THR A 284 15.61 -45.28 18.27
CA THR A 284 15.99 -45.59 19.65
C THR A 284 14.80 -45.69 20.64
N THR A 285 13.55 -45.66 20.19
CA THR A 285 12.33 -45.69 21.05
C THR A 285 12.13 -47.00 21.82
N GLY A 286 12.83 -48.08 21.43
CA GLY A 286 12.63 -49.43 21.99
C GLY A 286 11.39 -50.17 21.46
N GLN A 287 10.60 -49.56 20.57
CA GLN A 287 9.43 -50.16 19.93
C GLN A 287 9.62 -50.27 18.41
N ALA A 288 8.83 -51.15 17.76
CA ALA A 288 8.84 -51.27 16.29
C ALA A 288 7.69 -50.47 15.70
N PHE A 289 7.96 -49.78 14.59
CA PHE A 289 6.97 -49.07 13.79
C PHE A 289 6.68 -49.86 12.53
N TYR A 290 5.41 -49.92 12.15
CA TYR A 290 4.94 -50.65 10.99
C TYR A 290 4.34 -49.66 9.99
N ASP A 291 4.32 -50.05 8.72
CA ASP A 291 3.78 -49.25 7.63
C ASP A 291 4.41 -47.85 7.56
N VAL A 292 5.74 -47.81 7.69
CA VAL A 292 6.52 -46.59 7.68
C VAL A 292 6.77 -46.14 6.26
N TRP A 293 6.50 -44.87 5.96
CA TRP A 293 6.90 -44.23 4.72
C TRP A 293 7.56 -42.87 4.98
N LEU A 294 8.43 -42.47 4.06
CA LEU A 294 9.07 -41.15 4.02
C LEU A 294 8.53 -40.39 2.81
N ILE A 295 8.16 -39.13 2.99
CA ILE A 295 7.68 -38.23 1.95
C ILE A 295 8.61 -37.03 1.94
N ASP A 296 9.30 -36.80 0.82
CA ASP A 296 10.16 -35.64 0.58
C ASP A 296 9.45 -34.69 -0.39
N TYR A 297 9.26 -33.45 0.02
CA TYR A 297 8.53 -32.40 -0.69
C TYR A 297 9.53 -31.50 -1.40
N LEU A 298 9.68 -31.72 -2.70
CA LEU A 298 10.66 -30.99 -3.49
C LEU A 298 10.22 -29.54 -3.70
N PRO A 299 11.10 -28.54 -3.54
CA PRO A 299 10.79 -27.15 -3.88
C PRO A 299 10.61 -26.97 -5.39
N ALA A 300 9.86 -25.96 -5.81
CA ALA A 300 9.59 -25.71 -7.23
C ALA A 300 10.85 -25.49 -8.07
N GLY A 301 11.91 -24.95 -7.46
CA GLY A 301 13.23 -24.75 -8.06
C GLY A 301 14.07 -26.02 -8.21
N ALA A 302 13.58 -27.19 -7.80
CA ALA A 302 14.23 -28.48 -7.96
C ALA A 302 13.43 -29.37 -8.92
N THR A 303 14.12 -30.15 -9.75
CA THR A 303 13.52 -31.16 -10.63
C THR A 303 14.12 -32.51 -10.34
N TYR A 304 13.25 -33.51 -10.16
CA TYR A 304 13.68 -34.90 -10.06
C TYR A 304 13.92 -35.49 -11.46
N PRO A 305 15.15 -35.89 -11.83
CA PRO A 305 15.48 -36.25 -13.21
C PRO A 305 14.71 -37.47 -13.75
N GLN A 306 14.32 -38.41 -12.89
CA GLN A 306 13.54 -39.59 -13.27
C GLN A 306 12.03 -39.42 -13.03
N GLY A 307 11.54 -38.19 -12.87
CA GLY A 307 10.11 -37.92 -12.72
C GLY A 307 9.31 -38.00 -14.02
N GLN A 308 9.99 -38.17 -15.16
CA GLN A 308 9.42 -38.29 -16.50
C GLN A 308 10.12 -39.42 -17.27
N TRP A 309 9.59 -39.76 -18.45
CA TRP A 309 10.23 -40.72 -19.34
C TRP A 309 11.60 -40.20 -19.79
N THR A 310 12.67 -40.96 -19.56
CA THR A 310 14.04 -40.58 -19.91
C THR A 310 14.73 -41.65 -20.74
N TYR A 311 15.90 -41.36 -21.30
CA TYR A 311 16.73 -42.35 -22.00
C TYR A 311 18.01 -42.59 -21.22
N ASP A 312 18.42 -43.86 -21.10
CA ASP A 312 19.74 -44.21 -20.60
C ASP A 312 20.85 -43.86 -21.62
N PRO A 313 22.15 -43.94 -21.25
CA PRO A 313 23.26 -43.69 -22.19
C PRO A 313 23.32 -44.62 -23.41
N ASN A 314 22.55 -45.70 -23.42
CA ASN A 314 22.41 -46.64 -24.54
C ASN A 314 21.10 -46.41 -25.33
N PHE A 315 20.41 -45.29 -25.11
CA PHE A 315 19.13 -44.92 -25.72
C PHE A 315 17.97 -45.88 -25.40
N VAL A 316 18.01 -46.53 -24.24
CA VAL A 316 16.88 -47.30 -23.70
C VAL A 316 15.93 -46.36 -22.99
N LEU A 317 14.65 -46.40 -23.37
CA LEU A 317 13.59 -45.62 -22.73
C LEU A 317 13.29 -46.17 -21.33
N LEU A 318 13.46 -45.32 -20.31
CA LEU A 318 13.20 -45.60 -18.90
C LEU A 318 11.87 -44.95 -18.49
N PRO A 319 10.97 -45.70 -17.81
CA PRO A 319 9.74 -45.11 -17.26
C PRO A 319 10.07 -44.16 -16.09
N PRO A 320 9.15 -43.22 -15.76
CA PRO A 320 9.25 -42.44 -14.54
C PRO A 320 9.36 -43.33 -13.31
N ASP A 321 10.13 -42.90 -12.31
CA ASP A 321 10.20 -43.59 -11.02
C ASP A 321 8.81 -43.58 -10.36
N PRO A 322 8.24 -44.74 -10.03
CA PRO A 322 6.92 -44.81 -9.39
C PRO A 322 6.87 -44.19 -7.99
N GLY A 323 8.02 -43.92 -7.36
CA GLY A 323 8.11 -43.21 -6.08
C GLY A 323 7.85 -41.71 -6.19
N TYR A 324 7.98 -41.09 -7.37
CA TYR A 324 7.77 -39.66 -7.56
C TYR A 324 6.37 -39.33 -8.09
N ASP A 325 5.71 -38.36 -7.47
CA ASP A 325 4.46 -37.77 -7.95
C ASP A 325 4.68 -36.33 -8.40
N SER A 326 4.52 -36.09 -9.70
CA SER A 326 4.69 -34.77 -10.30
C SER A 326 3.59 -33.77 -9.94
N ASN A 327 2.42 -34.23 -9.48
CA ASN A 327 1.30 -33.34 -9.14
C ASN A 327 1.48 -32.69 -7.77
N THR A 328 1.92 -33.48 -6.80
CA THR A 328 2.24 -33.03 -5.44
C THR A 328 3.69 -32.58 -5.29
N HIS A 329 4.52 -32.88 -6.31
CA HIS A 329 5.94 -32.59 -6.33
C HIS A 329 6.69 -33.28 -5.17
N THR A 330 6.33 -34.54 -4.89
CA THR A 330 6.86 -35.32 -3.78
C THR A 330 7.53 -36.61 -4.23
N TYR A 331 8.51 -37.07 -3.46
CA TYR A 331 9.08 -38.41 -3.58
C TYR A 331 8.74 -39.24 -2.34
N ILE A 332 8.24 -40.46 -2.54
CA ILE A 332 7.79 -41.34 -1.47
C ILE A 332 8.62 -42.62 -1.42
N TRP A 333 9.23 -42.90 -0.26
CA TRP A 333 9.81 -44.22 0.05
C TRP A 333 8.90 -45.01 0.98
N GLN A 334 8.53 -46.22 0.57
CA GLN A 334 7.88 -47.19 1.46
C GLN A 334 8.95 -47.96 2.25
N ILE A 335 9.18 -47.56 3.50
CA ILE A 335 10.19 -48.15 4.38
C ILE A 335 9.69 -49.46 5.02
N GLY A 336 8.38 -49.58 5.26
CA GLY A 336 7.76 -50.79 5.80
C GLY A 336 7.89 -50.88 7.32
N THR A 337 8.68 -51.81 7.84
CA THR A 337 8.85 -51.96 9.30
C THR A 337 10.20 -51.41 9.75
N VAL A 338 10.20 -50.50 10.71
CA VAL A 338 11.41 -50.03 11.40
C VAL A 338 11.42 -50.60 12.81
N ALA A 339 12.24 -51.62 13.04
CA ALA A 339 12.38 -52.27 14.34
C ALA A 339 13.06 -51.36 15.37
N ALA A 340 12.93 -51.73 16.65
CA ALA A 340 13.65 -51.07 17.72
C ALA A 340 15.18 -51.12 17.49
N ASN A 341 15.83 -49.98 17.69
CA ASN A 341 17.26 -49.70 17.45
C ASN A 341 17.71 -49.83 15.99
N GLN A 342 16.77 -49.85 15.03
CA GLN A 342 17.12 -49.85 13.61
C GLN A 342 17.39 -48.43 13.12
N SER A 343 18.50 -48.27 12.40
CA SER A 343 18.80 -47.07 11.61
C SER A 343 18.62 -47.38 10.12
N GLY A 344 18.38 -46.33 9.34
CA GLY A 344 18.37 -46.41 7.89
C GLY A 344 18.70 -45.05 7.27
N SER A 345 18.95 -45.08 5.97
CA SER A 345 19.18 -43.87 5.19
C SER A 345 18.73 -44.09 3.75
N VAL A 346 18.21 -43.03 3.13
CA VAL A 346 17.89 -42.94 1.70
C VAL A 346 18.54 -41.68 1.13
N THR A 347 18.72 -41.65 -0.19
CA THR A 347 19.25 -40.48 -0.90
C THR A 347 18.34 -40.13 -2.05
N LEU A 348 18.25 -38.84 -2.35
CA LEU A 348 17.51 -38.30 -3.48
C LEU A 348 18.36 -37.23 -4.16
N THR A 349 18.75 -37.48 -5.42
CA THR A 349 19.45 -36.47 -6.23
C THR A 349 18.44 -35.74 -7.12
N VAL A 350 18.44 -34.42 -7.02
CA VAL A 350 17.64 -33.51 -7.85
C VAL A 350 18.56 -32.58 -8.64
N THR A 351 18.00 -31.95 -9.66
CA THR A 351 18.67 -30.90 -10.45
C THR A 351 17.98 -29.57 -10.17
N VAL A 352 18.74 -28.53 -9.85
CA VAL A 352 18.23 -27.16 -9.72
C VAL A 352 17.75 -26.69 -11.11
N ASN A 353 16.59 -26.08 -11.18
CA ASN A 353 15.98 -25.64 -12.43
C ASN A 353 15.80 -24.11 -12.47
N ASP A 354 15.35 -23.60 -13.61
CA ASP A 354 15.22 -22.16 -13.85
C ASP A 354 14.14 -21.46 -13.01
N LYS A 355 13.33 -22.19 -12.22
CA LYS A 355 12.40 -21.63 -11.23
C LYS A 355 13.06 -21.33 -9.89
N ALA A 356 14.31 -21.75 -9.68
CA ALA A 356 15.06 -21.37 -8.48
C ALA A 356 15.19 -19.85 -8.42
N GLU A 357 14.97 -19.28 -7.23
CA GLU A 357 14.94 -17.84 -7.01
C GLU A 357 16.32 -17.35 -6.56
N PRO A 358 17.04 -16.55 -7.38
CA PRO A 358 18.42 -16.21 -7.09
C PRO A 358 18.58 -15.41 -5.79
N GLY A 359 19.52 -15.86 -4.96
CA GLY A 359 19.82 -15.30 -3.64
C GLY A 359 18.88 -15.74 -2.52
N LEU A 360 17.91 -16.63 -2.78
CA LEU A 360 17.08 -17.28 -1.75
C LEU A 360 17.52 -18.75 -1.54
N ASN A 361 16.84 -19.45 -0.63
CA ASN A 361 17.09 -20.87 -0.35
C ASN A 361 16.06 -21.77 -1.04
N LEU A 362 16.51 -22.94 -1.50
CA LEU A 362 15.64 -24.08 -1.79
C LEU A 362 15.32 -24.80 -0.48
N HIS A 363 14.16 -24.49 0.11
CA HIS A 363 13.67 -25.17 1.30
C HIS A 363 13.06 -26.53 0.93
N ASN A 364 13.76 -27.63 1.24
CA ASN A 364 13.28 -28.98 1.03
C ASN A 364 12.88 -29.64 2.36
N VAL A 365 11.64 -30.13 2.45
CA VAL A 365 11.06 -30.72 3.65
C VAL A 365 10.91 -32.23 3.49
N VAL A 366 11.23 -33.00 4.52
CA VAL A 366 10.94 -34.44 4.60
C VAL A 366 10.08 -34.76 5.82
N GLU A 367 9.13 -35.66 5.64
CA GLU A 367 8.25 -36.16 6.68
C GLU A 367 8.26 -37.69 6.72
N MET A 368 8.32 -38.26 7.92
CA MET A 368 8.21 -39.70 8.14
C MET A 368 6.94 -40.03 8.89
N TYR A 369 6.15 -40.97 8.38
CA TYR A 369 4.91 -41.43 9.02
C TYR A 369 4.93 -42.93 9.26
N ALA A 370 4.14 -43.40 10.24
CA ALA A 370 3.72 -44.80 10.41
C ALA A 370 2.20 -44.88 10.21
N GLY A 371 1.75 -45.50 9.13
CA GLY A 371 0.36 -45.40 8.69
C GLY A 371 -0.02 -43.93 8.46
N GLN A 372 -0.99 -43.42 9.23
CA GLN A 372 -1.44 -42.02 9.12
C GLN A 372 -0.81 -41.08 10.17
N THR A 373 0.07 -41.59 11.02
CA THR A 373 0.66 -40.81 12.12
C THR A 373 2.03 -40.29 11.72
N LEU A 374 2.22 -38.97 11.74
CA LEU A 374 3.54 -38.35 11.57
C LEU A 374 4.44 -38.74 12.76
N ILE A 375 5.57 -39.38 12.47
CA ILE A 375 6.57 -39.82 13.46
C ILE A 375 7.55 -38.69 13.75
N THR A 376 8.00 -38.01 12.69
CA THR A 376 9.05 -36.97 12.69
C THR A 376 9.13 -36.29 11.33
N ARG A 377 9.61 -35.04 11.29
CA ARG A 377 9.93 -34.28 10.07
C ARG A 377 11.29 -33.62 10.21
N ASP A 378 11.89 -33.26 9.10
CA ASP A 378 13.10 -32.45 9.04
C ASP A 378 13.13 -31.61 7.75
N SER A 379 14.03 -30.65 7.65
CA SER A 379 14.16 -29.82 6.44
C SER A 379 15.61 -29.42 6.19
N GLU A 380 15.92 -29.13 4.93
CA GLU A 380 17.24 -28.65 4.50
C GLU A 380 17.07 -27.42 3.60
N ASP A 381 17.90 -26.40 3.83
CA ASP A 381 17.93 -25.17 3.05
C ASP A 381 19.20 -25.12 2.21
N THR A 382 19.04 -25.22 0.88
CA THR A 382 20.18 -25.11 -0.03
C THR A 382 20.22 -23.71 -0.68
N PRO A 383 21.28 -22.90 -0.49
CA PRO A 383 21.36 -21.56 -1.10
C PRO A 383 21.39 -21.59 -2.63
N VAL A 384 20.62 -20.70 -3.27
CA VAL A 384 20.64 -20.49 -4.73
C VAL A 384 21.59 -19.35 -5.05
N CYS A 385 22.53 -19.58 -5.97
CA CYS A 385 23.48 -18.55 -6.37
C CYS A 385 22.79 -17.37 -7.05
N CYS A 386 23.37 -16.18 -6.92
CA CYS A 386 22.90 -14.99 -7.62
C CYS A 386 23.07 -15.11 -9.15
N GLY A 387 24.12 -15.81 -9.63
CA GLY A 387 24.45 -15.87 -11.05
C GLY A 387 24.72 -14.48 -11.65
N ASP A 388 24.40 -14.30 -12.94
CA ASP A 388 24.52 -13.03 -13.67
C ASP A 388 23.28 -12.11 -13.52
N VAL A 389 22.46 -12.29 -12.47
CA VAL A 389 21.26 -11.46 -12.29
C VAL A 389 21.65 -10.03 -11.94
N GLY A 390 21.06 -9.08 -12.66
CA GLY A 390 21.23 -7.66 -12.40
C GLY A 390 20.55 -7.22 -11.09
N PRO A 391 20.68 -5.92 -10.75
CA PRO A 391 20.14 -5.36 -9.51
C PRO A 391 18.60 -5.24 -9.46
N VAL A 392 17.91 -5.70 -10.52
CA VAL A 392 16.50 -5.45 -10.76
C VAL A 392 15.69 -6.74 -10.60
N ILE A 393 14.60 -6.66 -9.83
CA ILE A 393 13.53 -7.66 -9.80
C ILE A 393 12.35 -7.15 -10.65
N TYR A 394 11.82 -8.01 -11.50
CA TYR A 394 10.71 -7.69 -12.39
C TYR A 394 9.39 -8.25 -11.86
N VAL A 395 8.31 -7.47 -11.97
CA VAL A 395 6.95 -7.84 -11.55
C VAL A 395 5.95 -7.55 -12.66
N ASP A 396 5.23 -8.58 -13.07
CA ASP A 396 4.14 -8.48 -14.04
C ASP A 396 3.13 -9.59 -13.77
N TRP A 397 1.93 -9.22 -13.32
CA TRP A 397 0.85 -10.17 -13.02
C TRP A 397 0.40 -11.00 -14.24
N THR A 398 0.74 -10.56 -15.46
CA THR A 398 0.45 -11.26 -16.73
C THR A 398 1.58 -12.19 -17.19
N ALA A 399 2.74 -12.18 -16.52
CA ALA A 399 3.85 -13.04 -16.89
C ALA A 399 3.49 -14.53 -16.74
N SER A 400 4.03 -15.35 -17.63
CA SER A 400 3.77 -16.80 -17.68
C SER A 400 5.03 -17.65 -17.60
N GLY A 401 6.19 -17.03 -17.41
CA GLY A 401 7.48 -17.70 -17.31
C GLY A 401 7.71 -18.34 -15.95
N ASN A 402 8.96 -18.36 -15.50
CA ASN A 402 9.38 -19.10 -14.31
C ASN A 402 8.92 -18.49 -12.97
N ASN A 403 8.36 -17.27 -12.98
CA ASN A 403 7.87 -16.57 -11.79
C ASN A 403 8.97 -16.39 -10.71
N ASN A 404 10.17 -16.02 -11.15
CA ASN A 404 11.37 -15.86 -10.31
C ASN A 404 11.92 -14.42 -10.31
N GLY A 405 11.30 -13.51 -11.09
CA GLY A 405 11.62 -12.09 -11.12
C GLY A 405 12.93 -11.72 -11.84
N THR A 406 13.53 -12.61 -12.63
CA THR A 406 14.85 -12.39 -13.27
C THR A 406 14.79 -11.64 -14.60
N SER A 407 13.62 -11.59 -15.23
CA SER A 407 13.36 -10.87 -16.49
C SER A 407 11.89 -10.49 -16.57
N TRP A 408 11.50 -9.68 -17.56
CA TRP A 408 10.07 -9.44 -17.81
C TRP A 408 9.30 -10.72 -18.21
N ALA A 409 9.95 -11.67 -18.88
CA ALA A 409 9.31 -12.94 -19.24
C ALA A 409 9.10 -13.85 -18.02
N ASP A 410 10.05 -13.82 -17.08
CA ASP A 410 10.06 -14.62 -15.85
C ASP A 410 9.66 -13.80 -14.61
N ALA A 411 9.01 -12.66 -14.82
CA ALA A 411 8.65 -11.71 -13.78
C ALA A 411 7.77 -12.37 -12.71
N TYR A 412 7.83 -11.84 -11.49
CA TYR A 412 6.89 -12.24 -10.47
C TYR A 412 5.47 -11.84 -10.85
N THR A 413 4.53 -12.77 -10.74
CA THR A 413 3.11 -12.48 -10.91
C THR A 413 2.48 -11.83 -9.67
N ASP A 414 3.26 -11.73 -8.58
CA ASP A 414 2.86 -11.19 -7.29
C ASP A 414 3.96 -10.26 -6.76
N LEU A 415 3.62 -8.98 -6.55
CA LEU A 415 4.53 -7.98 -6.01
C LEU A 415 5.03 -8.35 -4.61
N GLN A 416 4.24 -9.07 -3.81
CA GLN A 416 4.64 -9.46 -2.46
C GLN A 416 5.86 -10.40 -2.49
N LYS A 417 5.93 -11.32 -3.47
CA LYS A 417 7.10 -12.19 -3.65
C LYS A 417 8.36 -11.42 -4.03
N ALA A 418 8.21 -10.42 -4.89
CA ALA A 418 9.34 -9.57 -5.27
C ALA A 418 9.89 -8.78 -4.08
N LEU A 419 9.02 -8.26 -3.22
CA LEU A 419 9.40 -7.58 -1.98
C LEU A 419 10.07 -8.54 -0.98
N THR A 420 9.58 -9.78 -0.86
CA THR A 420 10.20 -10.82 -0.05
C THR A 420 11.60 -11.15 -0.57
N ARG A 421 11.78 -11.35 -1.89
CA ARG A 421 13.10 -11.57 -2.48
C ARG A 421 14.03 -10.40 -2.21
N ALA A 422 13.59 -9.16 -2.43
CA ALA A 422 14.41 -7.98 -2.14
C ALA A 422 14.83 -7.87 -0.67
N ARG A 423 14.00 -8.35 0.28
CA ARG A 423 14.30 -8.33 1.72
C ARG A 423 15.31 -9.38 2.16
N PHE A 424 15.19 -10.60 1.63
CA PHE A 424 15.94 -11.76 2.13
C PHE A 424 17.02 -12.26 1.17
N SER A 425 17.16 -11.65 0.00
CA SER A 425 18.18 -12.05 -0.96
C SER A 425 19.57 -11.86 -0.37
N THR A 426 20.43 -12.86 -0.56
CA THR A 426 21.87 -12.79 -0.29
C THR A 426 22.64 -12.05 -1.39
N CYS A 427 21.97 -11.63 -2.47
CA CYS A 427 22.58 -10.87 -3.55
C CYS A 427 22.75 -9.40 -3.15
N GLU A 428 24.00 -8.93 -3.06
CA GLU A 428 24.34 -7.59 -2.57
C GLU A 428 23.76 -6.44 -3.41
N ASP A 429 23.41 -6.69 -4.69
CA ASP A 429 23.00 -5.67 -5.65
C ASP A 429 21.48 -5.50 -5.82
N VAL A 430 20.64 -6.27 -5.12
CA VAL A 430 19.17 -6.20 -5.30
C VAL A 430 18.60 -4.96 -4.62
N ASN A 431 18.41 -3.89 -5.39
CA ASN A 431 17.92 -2.60 -4.89
C ASN A 431 16.81 -1.98 -5.74
N TYR A 432 16.43 -2.60 -6.87
CA TYR A 432 15.37 -2.10 -7.75
C TYR A 432 14.27 -3.13 -7.95
N ILE A 433 13.01 -2.69 -7.91
CA ILE A 433 11.85 -3.47 -8.33
C ILE A 433 11.09 -2.70 -9.41
N TYR A 434 10.94 -3.29 -10.59
CA TYR A 434 10.17 -2.73 -11.71
C TYR A 434 8.83 -3.44 -11.86
N VAL A 435 7.75 -2.66 -11.85
CA VAL A 435 6.38 -3.18 -11.79
C VAL A 435 5.60 -2.74 -13.02
N ALA A 436 5.17 -3.71 -13.82
CA ALA A 436 4.30 -3.48 -14.96
C ALA A 436 2.90 -3.01 -14.53
N GLN A 437 2.20 -2.34 -15.46
CA GLN A 437 0.83 -1.88 -15.29
C GLN A 437 -0.09 -2.99 -14.78
N GLY A 438 -1.07 -2.61 -13.98
CA GLY A 438 -2.00 -3.54 -13.35
C GLY A 438 -2.34 -3.14 -11.93
N THR A 439 -3.21 -3.92 -11.30
CA THR A 439 -3.63 -3.72 -9.92
C THR A 439 -3.08 -4.85 -9.05
N TYR A 440 -2.35 -4.46 -8.00
CA TYR A 440 -1.71 -5.37 -7.06
C TYR A 440 -2.34 -5.19 -5.68
N TYR A 441 -2.50 -6.32 -4.98
CA TYR A 441 -3.13 -6.38 -3.66
C TYR A 441 -2.15 -6.92 -2.61
N PRO A 442 -2.08 -6.33 -1.40
CA PRO A 442 -1.18 -6.83 -0.35
C PRO A 442 -1.48 -8.24 0.14
N GLY A 443 -2.71 -8.71 -0.05
CA GLY A 443 -3.16 -10.06 0.31
C GLY A 443 -4.49 -10.06 1.06
N ALA A 444 -4.86 -11.21 1.63
CA ALA A 444 -6.25 -11.47 2.05
C ALA A 444 -6.61 -11.02 3.48
N LYS A 445 -5.70 -10.39 4.24
CA LYS A 445 -5.92 -9.98 5.65
C LYS A 445 -5.77 -8.47 5.79
N GLN A 446 -6.56 -7.85 6.66
CA GLN A 446 -6.58 -6.38 6.84
C GLN A 446 -5.21 -5.79 7.20
N TYR A 447 -4.37 -6.50 7.94
CA TYR A 447 -3.04 -6.02 8.31
C TYR A 447 -1.95 -6.25 7.24
N HIS A 448 -2.25 -6.96 6.14
CA HIS A 448 -1.30 -7.08 5.03
C HIS A 448 -1.07 -5.71 4.37
N ARG A 449 0.16 -5.49 3.89
CA ARG A 449 0.60 -4.25 3.23
C ARG A 449 1.82 -4.54 2.37
N PHE A 450 2.05 -3.73 1.34
CA PHE A 450 3.30 -3.73 0.61
C PHE A 450 4.39 -3.06 1.46
N GLY A 451 5.18 -3.87 2.16
CA GLY A 451 6.32 -3.39 2.95
C GLY A 451 7.58 -3.26 2.09
N ILE A 452 7.93 -2.04 1.69
CA ILE A 452 9.12 -1.74 0.91
C ILE A 452 10.36 -1.91 1.81
N PRO A 453 11.26 -2.89 1.55
CA PRO A 453 12.42 -3.11 2.39
C PRO A 453 13.42 -1.95 2.33
N ASP A 454 14.24 -1.82 3.37
CA ASP A 454 15.29 -0.79 3.43
C ASP A 454 16.23 -0.85 2.21
N GLY A 455 16.57 0.30 1.65
CA GLY A 455 17.46 0.44 0.48
C GLY A 455 16.82 0.11 -0.87
N VAL A 456 15.56 -0.33 -0.90
CA VAL A 456 14.87 -0.74 -2.13
C VAL A 456 14.10 0.42 -2.75
N SER A 457 14.28 0.60 -4.06
CA SER A 457 13.52 1.54 -4.89
C SER A 457 12.55 0.78 -5.79
N VAL A 458 11.28 1.17 -5.75
CA VAL A 458 10.21 0.52 -6.50
C VAL A 458 9.64 1.49 -7.53
N TYR A 459 9.54 1.06 -8.79
CA TYR A 459 9.11 1.86 -9.93
C TYR A 459 7.90 1.23 -10.63
N GLY A 460 6.80 1.97 -10.71
CA GLY A 460 5.63 1.68 -11.54
C GLY A 460 5.73 2.39 -12.90
N GLY A 461 4.75 2.19 -13.78
CA GLY A 461 4.72 2.87 -15.08
C GLY A 461 5.32 2.08 -16.25
N PHE A 462 5.46 0.76 -16.13
CA PHE A 462 5.95 -0.09 -17.23
C PHE A 462 4.78 -0.74 -17.97
N LYS A 463 4.92 -0.92 -19.28
CA LYS A 463 3.94 -1.70 -20.08
C LYS A 463 3.89 -3.16 -19.59
N SER A 464 2.75 -3.83 -19.74
CA SER A 464 2.66 -5.30 -19.59
C SER A 464 3.58 -6.00 -20.61
N GLY A 465 4.29 -7.05 -20.16
CA GLY A 465 5.44 -7.65 -20.83
C GLY A 465 6.72 -6.84 -20.70
N GLY A 466 6.68 -5.71 -20.00
CA GLY A 466 7.81 -4.82 -19.77
C GLY A 466 8.10 -3.79 -20.86
N SER A 467 9.01 -2.88 -20.52
CA SER A 467 9.64 -1.95 -21.46
C SER A 467 11.04 -1.58 -20.98
N GLU A 468 11.84 -0.99 -21.87
CA GLU A 468 13.07 -0.32 -21.46
C GLU A 468 12.77 0.80 -20.45
N PRO A 469 13.64 1.06 -19.44
CA PRO A 469 13.42 2.10 -18.44
C PRO A 469 13.19 3.50 -19.02
N ALA A 470 13.85 3.81 -20.15
CA ALA A 470 13.67 5.09 -20.85
C ALA A 470 12.29 5.27 -21.50
N LEU A 471 11.52 4.19 -21.65
CA LEU A 471 10.16 4.19 -22.18
C LEU A 471 9.10 4.07 -21.07
N ARG A 472 9.52 4.09 -19.79
CA ARG A 472 8.62 4.09 -18.63
C ARG A 472 7.77 5.35 -18.65
N ASP A 473 6.46 5.17 -18.48
CA ASP A 473 5.47 6.25 -18.50
C ASP A 473 4.35 5.92 -17.50
N PRO A 474 4.43 6.44 -16.25
CA PRO A 474 3.41 6.22 -15.23
C PRO A 474 2.02 6.75 -15.59
N LYS A 475 1.92 7.77 -16.46
CA LYS A 475 0.63 8.29 -16.93
C LYS A 475 -0.01 7.30 -17.90
N ARG A 476 0.76 6.74 -18.83
CA ARG A 476 0.27 5.81 -19.86
C ARG A 476 0.08 4.37 -19.37
N TYR A 477 0.92 3.92 -18.45
CA TYR A 477 0.96 2.53 -17.97
C TYR A 477 0.72 2.46 -16.46
N PRO A 478 -0.51 2.75 -15.98
CA PRO A 478 -0.79 2.90 -14.56
C PRO A 478 -0.53 1.62 -13.77
N THR A 479 0.20 1.75 -12.66
CA THR A 479 0.45 0.69 -11.69
C THR A 479 -0.26 1.03 -10.38
N VAL A 480 -1.26 0.23 -10.01
CA VAL A 480 -2.15 0.48 -8.87
C VAL A 480 -1.82 -0.46 -7.72
N LEU A 481 -1.56 0.10 -6.54
CA LEU A 481 -1.51 -0.61 -5.27
C LEU A 481 -2.84 -0.35 -4.55
N SER A 482 -3.68 -1.37 -4.45
CA SER A 482 -5.02 -1.25 -3.87
C SER A 482 -5.12 -2.00 -2.55
N GLY A 483 -5.67 -1.32 -1.55
CA GLY A 483 -6.02 -1.93 -0.27
C GLY A 483 -7.28 -2.80 -0.32
N TYR A 484 -7.94 -3.02 -1.46
CA TYR A 484 -9.11 -3.90 -1.49
C TYR A 484 -8.75 -5.37 -1.22
N ILE A 485 -9.49 -6.00 -0.32
CA ILE A 485 -9.47 -7.45 -0.11
C ILE A 485 -10.71 -8.07 -0.76
N ASN A 486 -11.86 -7.43 -0.57
CA ASN A 486 -13.12 -7.74 -1.23
C ASN A 486 -14.02 -6.50 -1.23
N SER A 487 -15.28 -6.64 -1.65
CA SER A 487 -16.24 -5.52 -1.75
C SER A 487 -16.50 -4.75 -0.46
N THR A 488 -16.16 -5.31 0.70
CA THR A 488 -16.46 -4.72 2.03
C THR A 488 -15.27 -4.62 2.96
N VAL A 489 -14.14 -5.26 2.64
CA VAL A 489 -12.97 -5.36 3.51
C VAL A 489 -11.76 -4.81 2.78
N ARG A 490 -10.97 -4.01 3.50
CA ARG A 490 -9.77 -3.34 3.01
C ARG A 490 -8.58 -3.55 3.95
N ASN A 491 -7.37 -3.37 3.43
CA ASN A 491 -6.12 -3.32 4.17
C ASN A 491 -6.01 -2.02 4.96
N GLU A 492 -5.59 -2.07 6.22
CA GLU A 492 -5.44 -0.92 7.11
C GLU A 492 -4.44 0.10 6.58
N SER A 493 -3.32 -0.40 6.05
CA SER A 493 -2.34 0.39 5.30
C SER A 493 -2.05 -0.31 3.98
N VAL A 494 -1.92 0.44 2.89
CA VAL A 494 -1.60 -0.16 1.57
C VAL A 494 -0.09 -0.37 1.41
N VAL A 495 0.69 0.67 1.72
CA VAL A 495 2.16 0.66 1.63
C VAL A 495 2.79 1.03 2.97
N ALA A 496 3.88 0.35 3.32
CA ALA A 496 4.78 0.78 4.39
C ALA A 496 6.20 0.95 3.85
N MET A 497 6.79 2.12 4.11
CA MET A 497 8.13 2.48 3.61
C MET A 497 9.22 2.12 4.62
N GLY A 498 10.31 1.51 4.15
CA GLY A 498 11.57 1.32 4.89
C GLY A 498 12.53 2.51 4.75
N ASN A 499 13.72 2.40 5.37
CA ASN A 499 14.78 3.40 5.26
C ASN A 499 15.43 3.44 3.88
N ASN A 500 15.79 4.62 3.41
CA ASN A 500 16.48 4.86 2.14
C ASN A 500 15.73 4.23 0.95
N THR A 501 14.40 4.31 0.98
CA THR A 501 13.52 3.75 -0.04
C THR A 501 12.98 4.81 -0.99
N LEU A 502 12.54 4.37 -2.17
CA LEU A 502 11.82 5.19 -3.15
C LEU A 502 10.57 4.46 -3.62
N LEU A 503 9.44 5.15 -3.63
CA LEU A 503 8.23 4.74 -4.34
C LEU A 503 7.97 5.74 -5.48
N ASP A 504 8.09 5.29 -6.73
CA ASP A 504 7.94 6.14 -7.92
C ASP A 504 6.87 5.62 -8.90
N GLY A 505 5.89 6.45 -9.26
CA GLY A 505 5.01 6.18 -10.39
C GLY A 505 3.84 5.24 -10.08
N PHE A 506 3.37 5.23 -8.84
CA PHE A 506 2.26 4.38 -8.39
C PHE A 506 0.98 5.16 -8.10
N ILE A 507 -0.15 4.49 -8.30
CA ILE A 507 -1.44 4.90 -7.73
C ILE A 507 -1.64 4.10 -6.44
N VAL A 508 -1.77 4.77 -5.29
CA VAL A 508 -2.00 4.13 -3.98
C VAL A 508 -3.39 4.49 -3.49
N GLN A 509 -4.26 3.49 -3.31
CA GLN A 509 -5.66 3.71 -3.01
C GLN A 509 -6.32 2.62 -2.17
N ASP A 510 -7.53 2.94 -1.69
CA ASP A 510 -8.45 2.00 -1.02
C ASP A 510 -7.97 1.44 0.33
N SER A 511 -7.23 2.22 1.13
CA SER A 511 -6.98 1.83 2.53
C SER A 511 -8.30 1.75 3.33
N ASP A 512 -8.30 0.95 4.40
CA ASP A 512 -9.38 0.90 5.38
C ASP A 512 -9.44 2.17 6.24
N GLY A 513 -10.48 2.31 7.04
CA GLY A 513 -10.71 3.41 7.99
C GLY A 513 -10.51 3.01 9.45
N SER A 514 -10.18 1.77 9.79
CA SER A 514 -10.03 1.31 11.19
C SER A 514 -8.87 0.35 11.36
N PRO A 515 -8.01 0.49 12.40
CA PRO A 515 -7.96 1.59 13.37
C PRO A 515 -7.21 2.82 12.83
N ALA A 516 -6.32 2.65 11.85
CA ALA A 516 -5.33 3.67 11.48
C ALA A 516 -5.56 4.29 10.08
N GLY A 517 -5.80 3.47 9.05
CA GLY A 517 -6.23 3.88 7.71
C GLY A 517 -5.26 4.78 6.94
N GLN A 518 -4.30 4.19 6.24
CA GLN A 518 -3.28 4.94 5.48
C GLN A 518 -3.13 4.41 4.06
N GLY A 519 -3.05 5.30 3.08
CA GLY A 519 -2.46 4.93 1.79
C GLY A 519 -1.01 4.49 2.01
N ILE A 520 -0.19 5.38 2.56
CA ILE A 520 1.24 5.14 2.82
C ILE A 520 1.57 5.43 4.29
N LEU A 521 2.21 4.46 4.93
CA LEU A 521 2.70 4.53 6.30
C LEU A 521 4.23 4.67 6.33
N CYS A 522 4.73 5.61 7.12
CA CYS A 522 6.16 5.78 7.41
C CYS A 522 6.35 5.88 8.93
N GLN A 523 7.18 5.01 9.51
CA GLN A 523 7.40 4.95 10.96
C GLN A 523 8.89 4.79 11.26
N ASP A 524 9.43 5.70 12.06
CA ASP A 524 10.82 5.67 12.55
C ASP A 524 11.90 5.58 11.45
N ILE A 525 11.63 6.15 10.26
CA ILE A 525 12.59 6.15 9.15
C ILE A 525 13.50 7.39 9.13
N ASP A 526 14.74 7.21 8.69
CA ASP A 526 15.74 8.28 8.55
C ASP A 526 15.67 8.98 7.20
N SER A 527 15.26 8.27 6.15
CA SER A 527 14.94 8.87 4.86
C SER A 527 14.02 7.95 4.04
N ALA A 528 13.07 8.53 3.30
CA ALA A 528 12.40 7.89 2.17
C ALA A 528 11.89 8.95 1.19
N GLU A 529 11.73 8.55 -0.07
CA GLU A 529 11.21 9.38 -1.14
C GLU A 529 9.91 8.81 -1.72
N ILE A 530 8.92 9.68 -1.93
CA ILE A 530 7.68 9.38 -2.66
C ILE A 530 7.65 10.34 -3.85
N ALA A 531 7.69 9.79 -5.06
CA ALA A 531 7.82 10.56 -6.28
C ALA A 531 6.77 10.15 -7.33
N ASN A 532 6.24 11.08 -8.12
CA ASN A 532 5.38 10.76 -9.27
C ASN A 532 4.16 9.88 -8.94
N CYS A 533 3.70 9.91 -7.68
CA CYS A 533 2.62 9.04 -7.20
C CYS A 533 1.28 9.76 -7.12
N ILE A 534 0.19 9.02 -7.30
CA ILE A 534 -1.18 9.48 -7.02
C ILE A 534 -1.70 8.72 -5.81
N ILE A 535 -1.98 9.42 -4.71
CA ILE A 535 -2.46 8.85 -3.45
C ILE A 535 -3.89 9.30 -3.24
N LYS A 536 -4.85 8.38 -3.41
CA LYS A 536 -6.27 8.74 -3.48
C LYS A 536 -7.23 7.74 -2.87
N ASP A 537 -8.44 8.20 -2.58
CA ASP A 537 -9.58 7.37 -2.17
C ASP A 537 -9.29 6.47 -0.95
N ASN A 538 -8.32 6.86 -0.12
CA ASN A 538 -8.03 6.22 1.16
C ASN A 538 -9.01 6.74 2.21
N LEU A 539 -9.57 5.86 3.04
CA LEU A 539 -10.64 6.25 3.98
C LEU A 539 -10.20 7.23 5.06
N LYS A 540 -8.89 7.40 5.26
CA LYS A 540 -8.29 8.34 6.21
C LYS A 540 -7.11 9.06 5.55
N TYR A 541 -5.87 8.70 5.87
CA TYR A 541 -4.70 9.47 5.44
C TYR A 541 -4.24 9.06 4.05
N GLY A 542 -3.80 10.03 3.24
CA GLY A 542 -2.98 9.73 2.08
C GLY A 542 -1.61 9.20 2.52
N VAL A 543 -0.83 10.06 3.18
CA VAL A 543 0.42 9.70 3.88
C VAL A 543 0.29 9.96 5.38
N TYR A 544 0.70 9.00 6.19
CA TYR A 544 0.93 9.18 7.62
C TYR A 544 2.39 8.85 7.95
N ALA A 545 3.12 9.86 8.41
CA ALA A 545 4.53 9.76 8.77
C ALA A 545 4.71 10.10 10.24
N ASP A 546 5.27 9.15 11.01
CA ASP A 546 5.62 9.33 12.41
C ASP A 546 7.12 9.12 12.62
N ASN A 547 7.75 10.08 13.28
CA ASN A 547 9.19 10.15 13.53
C ASN A 547 10.06 9.80 12.30
N SER A 548 9.64 10.26 11.12
CA SER A 548 10.17 9.83 9.83
C SER A 548 10.68 11.02 9.02
N SER A 549 11.81 10.93 8.31
CA SER A 549 12.17 11.99 7.34
C SER A 549 11.70 11.63 5.93
N LEU A 550 10.98 12.54 5.29
CA LEU A 550 10.35 12.32 3.98
C LEU A 550 10.69 13.41 2.96
N SER A 551 10.87 12.98 1.72
CA SER A 551 10.85 13.80 0.50
C SER A 551 9.64 13.39 -0.35
N ILE A 552 8.72 14.31 -0.60
CA ILE A 552 7.52 14.10 -1.41
C ILE A 552 7.58 15.06 -2.59
N LYS A 553 7.62 14.53 -3.82
CA LYS A 553 7.74 15.35 -5.04
C LYS A 553 6.89 14.85 -6.20
N TRP A 554 6.33 15.74 -6.99
CA TRP A 554 5.54 15.37 -8.17
C TRP A 554 4.37 14.43 -7.84
N CYS A 555 3.80 14.57 -6.64
CA CYS A 555 2.73 13.71 -6.17
C CYS A 555 1.37 14.40 -6.25
N THR A 556 0.32 13.60 -6.38
CA THR A 556 -1.07 14.06 -6.22
C THR A 556 -1.71 13.37 -5.03
N PHE A 557 -2.26 14.14 -4.10
CA PHE A 557 -3.02 13.66 -2.95
C PHE A 557 -4.46 14.12 -3.11
N GLU A 558 -5.36 13.20 -3.42
CA GLU A 558 -6.76 13.55 -3.69
C GLU A 558 -7.80 12.68 -3.00
N LYS A 559 -8.90 13.28 -2.55
CA LYS A 559 -10.09 12.55 -2.04
C LYS A 559 -9.79 11.59 -0.89
N ASN A 560 -8.75 11.86 -0.11
CA ASN A 560 -8.50 11.08 1.11
C ASN A 560 -9.47 11.55 2.22
N GLY A 561 -9.97 10.58 2.98
CA GLY A 561 -11.05 10.79 3.94
C GLY A 561 -10.65 11.62 5.16
N TRP A 562 -9.35 11.75 5.47
CA TRP A 562 -8.79 12.66 6.46
C TRP A 562 -7.76 13.59 5.79
N ASP A 563 -6.50 13.54 6.21
CA ASP A 563 -5.48 14.44 5.68
C ASP A 563 -4.83 13.88 4.42
N GLY A 564 -4.50 14.75 3.46
CA GLY A 564 -3.65 14.36 2.34
C GLY A 564 -2.28 13.90 2.83
N ILE A 565 -1.61 14.75 3.61
CA ILE A 565 -0.30 14.48 4.21
C ILE A 565 -0.35 14.79 5.71
N ARG A 566 -0.08 13.79 6.55
CA ARG A 566 0.14 13.97 7.99
C ARG A 566 1.55 13.56 8.35
N HIS A 567 2.34 14.52 8.85
CA HIS A 567 3.70 14.28 9.31
C HIS A 567 3.89 14.76 10.75
N ILE A 568 4.43 13.88 11.57
CA ILE A 568 4.70 14.08 12.99
C ILE A 568 6.14 13.61 13.20
N GLY A 569 7.06 14.49 13.58
CA GLY A 569 8.44 14.04 13.66
C GLY A 569 9.39 15.02 14.31
N ASN A 570 9.71 14.77 15.58
CA ASN A 570 10.65 15.58 16.33
C ASN A 570 12.04 15.52 15.68
N THR A 571 12.52 16.65 15.16
CA THR A 571 13.81 16.79 14.44
C THR A 571 13.90 16.05 13.09
N LYS A 572 12.76 15.59 12.55
CA LYS A 572 12.70 14.90 11.26
C LYS A 572 12.25 15.85 10.16
N ASN A 573 12.81 15.65 8.96
CA ASN A 573 12.58 16.53 7.81
C ASN A 573 11.33 16.11 7.03
N CYS A 574 10.49 17.06 6.65
CA CYS A 574 9.41 16.86 5.71
C CYS A 574 9.54 17.88 4.58
N VAL A 575 9.94 17.40 3.40
CA VAL A 575 10.05 18.21 2.17
C VAL A 575 8.89 17.83 1.27
N ILE A 576 8.07 18.82 0.91
CA ILE A 576 6.91 18.67 0.01
C ILE A 576 7.09 19.65 -1.13
N GLU A 577 7.26 19.14 -2.34
CA GLU A 577 7.53 19.97 -3.52
C GLU A 577 6.78 19.54 -4.78
N ASN A 578 6.45 20.50 -5.64
CA ASN A 578 5.89 20.25 -6.97
C ASN A 578 4.71 19.27 -6.95
N SER A 579 3.87 19.35 -5.91
CA SER A 579 2.80 18.39 -5.65
C SER A 579 1.43 19.05 -5.63
N ASN A 580 0.41 18.28 -6.00
CA ASN A 580 -1.00 18.64 -5.98
C ASN A 580 -1.65 18.05 -4.73
N ILE A 581 -2.17 18.86 -3.82
CA ILE A 581 -2.87 18.43 -2.61
C ILE A 581 -4.29 19.00 -2.68
N ILE A 582 -5.24 18.17 -3.12
CA ILE A 582 -6.57 18.63 -3.49
C ILE A 582 -7.68 17.75 -2.94
N HIS A 583 -8.86 18.29 -2.66
CA HIS A 583 -10.05 17.48 -2.35
C HIS A 583 -9.94 16.56 -1.13
N ASN A 584 -8.99 16.80 -0.21
CA ASN A 584 -8.90 16.01 1.01
C ASN A 584 -9.93 16.51 2.04
N LEU A 585 -10.61 15.59 2.70
CA LEU A 585 -11.78 15.91 3.53
C LEU A 585 -11.39 16.68 4.81
N GLN A 586 -10.19 16.44 5.36
CA GLN A 586 -9.61 17.21 6.47
C GLN A 586 -8.46 18.08 5.97
N HIS A 587 -7.29 18.04 6.59
CA HIS A 587 -6.19 18.92 6.20
C HIS A 587 -5.62 18.54 4.82
N GLY A 588 -5.19 19.52 4.04
CA GLY A 588 -4.28 19.22 2.93
C GLY A 588 -2.97 18.67 3.49
N ILE A 589 -2.34 19.47 4.35
CA ILE A 589 -1.06 19.15 4.99
C ILE A 589 -1.18 19.42 6.50
N TYR A 590 -0.86 18.42 7.32
CA TYR A 590 -0.74 18.53 8.77
C TYR A 590 0.69 18.21 9.22
N LEU A 591 1.33 19.16 9.90
CA LEU A 591 2.70 19.05 10.41
C LEU A 591 2.73 19.29 11.92
N ARG A 592 3.35 18.36 12.65
CA ARG A 592 3.62 18.51 14.10
C ARG A 592 5.07 18.18 14.41
N ASP A 593 5.71 19.03 15.21
CA ASP A 593 7.09 18.85 15.66
C ASP A 593 8.12 18.71 14.52
N SER A 594 7.77 19.10 13.29
CA SER A 594 8.53 18.80 12.08
C SER A 594 9.54 19.89 11.72
N ILE A 595 10.57 19.54 10.93
CA ILE A 595 11.40 20.48 10.16
C ILE A 595 10.87 20.48 8.72
N ALA A 596 10.21 21.55 8.30
CA ALA A 596 9.39 21.53 7.09
C ALA A 596 9.86 22.48 5.99
N THR A 597 9.87 21.97 4.75
CA THR A 597 9.99 22.76 3.52
C THR A 597 8.80 22.45 2.63
N ILE A 598 7.99 23.46 2.30
CA ILE A 598 6.79 23.32 1.46
C ILE A 598 6.94 24.30 0.30
N ARG A 599 7.15 23.81 -0.93
CA ARG A 599 7.41 24.69 -2.08
C ARG A 599 6.80 24.25 -3.41
N ASN A 600 6.47 25.21 -4.27
CA ASN A 600 5.99 24.92 -5.64
C ASN A 600 4.75 23.99 -5.65
N ASN A 601 3.92 24.01 -4.61
CA ASN A 601 2.76 23.12 -4.50
C ASN A 601 1.46 23.86 -4.79
N ARG A 602 0.50 23.11 -5.33
CA ARG A 602 -0.89 23.51 -5.45
C ARG A 602 -1.71 22.84 -4.34
N ILE A 603 -2.34 23.64 -3.49
CA ILE A 603 -3.05 23.17 -2.29
C ILE A 603 -4.46 23.77 -2.30
N CYS A 604 -5.41 23.03 -2.88
CA CYS A 604 -6.72 23.56 -3.24
C CYS A 604 -7.89 22.69 -2.80
N ASN A 605 -9.01 23.32 -2.41
CA ASN A 605 -10.27 22.61 -2.13
C ASN A 605 -10.15 21.46 -1.12
N ASN A 606 -9.34 21.65 -0.06
CA ASN A 606 -9.27 20.75 1.08
C ASN A 606 -10.18 21.26 2.22
N SER A 607 -10.18 20.52 3.33
CA SER A 607 -10.95 20.82 4.54
C SER A 607 -12.46 20.70 4.35
N LEU A 608 -12.91 19.76 3.52
CA LEU A 608 -14.29 19.66 3.09
C LEU A 608 -15.28 19.17 4.18
N GLU A 609 -14.82 18.73 5.34
CA GLU A 609 -15.67 18.34 6.48
C GLU A 609 -16.28 19.55 7.22
N ASP A 610 -17.46 19.39 7.84
CA ASP A 610 -18.15 20.44 8.64
C ASP A 610 -17.45 20.80 9.98
N THR A 611 -16.22 20.34 10.17
CA THR A 611 -15.37 20.59 11.35
C THR A 611 -14.20 21.51 10.95
N ILE A 612 -13.61 22.21 11.92
CA ILE A 612 -12.54 23.19 11.65
C ILE A 612 -11.22 22.49 11.32
N TYR A 613 -10.97 22.27 10.03
CA TYR A 613 -9.73 21.77 9.45
C TYR A 613 -9.14 22.79 8.48
N TYR A 614 -7.83 22.93 8.39
CA TYR A 614 -7.15 23.95 7.57
C TYR A 614 -6.38 23.35 6.40
N ALA A 615 -6.13 24.13 5.35
CA ALA A 615 -5.35 23.66 4.20
C ALA A 615 -3.95 23.20 4.64
N ILE A 616 -3.26 24.04 5.41
CA ILE A 616 -1.95 23.73 6.01
C ILE A 616 -2.01 23.98 7.52
N THR A 617 -1.70 22.96 8.31
CA THR A 617 -1.58 23.04 9.77
C THR A 617 -0.14 22.83 10.19
N ILE A 618 0.41 23.76 10.98
CA ILE A 618 1.77 23.68 11.51
C ILE A 618 1.72 23.86 13.02
N ARG A 619 2.22 22.85 13.75
CA ARG A 619 2.25 22.84 15.21
C ARG A 619 3.64 22.55 15.74
N ASN A 620 4.14 23.44 16.61
CA ASN A 620 5.40 23.30 17.35
C ASN A 620 6.61 22.91 16.48
N PRO A 621 6.86 23.59 15.34
CA PRO A 621 7.92 23.19 14.43
C PRO A 621 9.30 23.33 15.11
N LYS A 622 10.24 22.43 14.78
CA LYS A 622 11.58 22.39 15.44
C LYS A 622 12.59 23.34 14.82
N SER A 623 12.26 23.91 13.67
CA SER A 623 12.94 25.04 13.04
C SER A 623 11.90 25.89 12.32
N ALA A 624 12.25 27.11 11.92
CA ALA A 624 11.36 27.96 11.13
C ALA A 624 11.00 27.25 9.81
N PRO A 625 9.72 26.91 9.56
CA PRO A 625 9.33 26.27 8.30
C PRO A 625 9.60 27.17 7.10
N SER A 626 10.17 26.63 6.03
CA SER A 626 10.37 27.34 4.77
C SER A 626 9.19 27.07 3.83
N ILE A 627 8.40 28.10 3.52
CA ILE A 627 7.16 27.94 2.73
C ILE A 627 7.16 28.94 1.60
N TYR A 628 7.35 28.50 0.36
CA TYR A 628 7.43 29.45 -0.75
C TYR A 628 6.92 28.96 -2.10
N ASN A 629 6.51 29.89 -2.96
CA ASN A 629 5.99 29.58 -4.30
C ASN A 629 4.81 28.60 -4.28
N ASN A 630 3.94 28.64 -3.27
CA ASN A 630 2.76 27.75 -3.22
C ASN A 630 1.51 28.53 -3.63
N THR A 631 0.57 27.86 -4.29
CA THR A 631 -0.79 28.36 -4.47
C THR A 631 -1.71 27.64 -3.50
N VAL A 632 -2.17 28.34 -2.46
CA VAL A 632 -3.10 27.84 -1.44
C VAL A 632 -4.44 28.55 -1.63
N ALA A 633 -5.39 27.90 -2.31
CA ALA A 633 -6.60 28.56 -2.75
C ALA A 633 -7.86 27.71 -2.60
N TYR A 634 -9.01 28.36 -2.42
CA TYR A 634 -10.32 27.71 -2.42
C TYR A 634 -10.49 26.58 -1.38
N ASN A 635 -9.71 26.57 -0.31
CA ASN A 635 -9.92 25.62 0.78
C ASN A 635 -11.09 26.09 1.65
N ARG A 636 -11.87 25.14 2.17
CA ARG A 636 -13.13 25.44 2.86
C ARG A 636 -12.96 26.36 4.07
N ASN A 637 -11.90 26.14 4.85
CA ASN A 637 -11.51 27.00 5.98
C ASN A 637 -10.19 27.74 5.67
N GLU A 638 -9.54 28.34 6.67
CA GLU A 638 -8.33 29.15 6.51
C GLU A 638 -7.18 28.38 5.83
N ALA A 639 -6.36 29.10 5.07
CA ALA A 639 -5.20 28.56 4.38
C ALA A 639 -4.16 27.99 5.36
N PHE A 640 -3.95 28.68 6.48
CA PHE A 640 -2.97 28.28 7.48
C PHE A 640 -3.56 28.29 8.89
N PHE A 641 -3.26 27.24 9.65
CA PHE A 641 -3.25 27.30 11.11
C PHE A 641 -1.83 27.13 11.61
N TYR A 642 -1.37 28.09 12.42
CA TYR A 642 -0.04 28.04 13.02
C TYR A 642 -0.09 28.17 14.54
N LEU A 643 0.58 27.24 15.21
CA LEU A 643 0.79 27.27 16.65
C LEU A 643 2.24 26.88 16.95
N ASP A 644 2.84 27.59 17.90
CA ASP A 644 4.08 27.19 18.53
C ASP A 644 3.99 27.47 20.03
N SER A 645 4.06 26.41 20.81
CA SER A 645 4.00 26.48 22.27
C SER A 645 5.35 26.74 22.93
N ASP A 646 6.46 26.87 22.18
CA ASP A 646 7.76 27.26 22.76
C ASP A 646 7.73 28.73 23.23
N PRO A 647 7.72 28.98 24.55
CA PRO A 647 7.61 30.34 25.08
C PRO A 647 8.92 31.14 24.99
N ASN A 648 10.04 30.48 24.70
CA ASN A 648 11.38 31.08 24.70
C ASN A 648 11.87 31.45 23.30
N ARG A 649 11.43 30.71 22.27
CA ARG A 649 11.79 30.97 20.87
C ARG A 649 10.77 30.38 19.90
N VAL A 650 9.81 31.21 19.51
CA VAL A 650 8.82 30.87 18.47
C VAL A 650 9.49 30.76 17.09
N ASN A 651 9.30 29.61 16.43
CA ASN A 651 9.81 29.31 15.09
C ASN A 651 8.78 29.69 14.02
N TYR A 652 8.68 30.99 13.72
CA TYR A 652 7.73 31.50 12.73
C TYR A 652 7.99 30.95 11.32
N PRO A 653 6.96 30.44 10.61
CA PRO A 653 7.06 30.10 9.19
C PRO A 653 7.47 31.29 8.32
N GLU A 654 8.44 31.06 7.45
CA GLU A 654 8.87 31.99 6.41
C GLU A 654 8.00 31.77 5.17
N VAL A 655 6.84 32.44 5.12
CA VAL A 655 5.91 32.39 3.98
C VAL A 655 6.30 33.45 2.94
N LYS A 656 6.68 33.02 1.73
CA LYS A 656 7.11 33.91 0.65
C LYS A 656 6.56 33.50 -0.71
N ASN A 657 6.30 34.42 -1.62
CA ASN A 657 5.91 34.09 -3.01
C ASN A 657 4.68 33.18 -3.11
N CYS A 658 3.84 33.15 -2.09
CA CYS A 658 2.63 32.34 -2.12
C CYS A 658 1.44 33.16 -2.61
N ILE A 659 0.56 32.52 -3.36
CA ILE A 659 -0.82 32.96 -3.54
C ILE A 659 -1.64 32.31 -2.42
N ILE A 660 -2.33 33.13 -1.65
CA ILE A 660 -3.21 32.71 -0.54
C ILE A 660 -4.57 33.33 -0.83
N TRP A 661 -5.42 32.61 -1.54
CA TRP A 661 -6.56 33.19 -2.22
C TRP A 661 -7.88 32.48 -1.93
N TYR A 662 -8.91 33.26 -1.56
CA TYR A 662 -10.29 32.78 -1.49
C TYR A 662 -10.48 31.52 -0.62
N ASN A 663 -9.70 31.37 0.44
CA ASN A 663 -9.92 30.34 1.47
C ASN A 663 -10.95 30.85 2.50
N ASN A 664 -11.56 29.95 3.27
CA ASN A 664 -12.50 30.28 4.35
C ASN A 664 -13.74 31.08 3.91
N GLN A 665 -14.31 30.75 2.75
CA GLN A 665 -15.46 31.46 2.19
C GLN A 665 -16.76 31.18 2.94
N ASP A 666 -16.89 29.99 3.52
CA ASP A 666 -18.02 29.65 4.39
C ASP A 666 -17.98 30.42 5.72
N GLY A 667 -16.81 30.96 6.09
CA GLY A 667 -16.57 31.73 7.30
C GLY A 667 -16.55 33.24 7.05
N ASN A 668 -15.49 33.91 7.50
CA ASN A 668 -15.31 35.35 7.39
C ASN A 668 -14.26 35.76 6.34
N GLY A 669 -13.76 34.81 5.54
CA GLY A 669 -12.72 35.04 4.55
C GLY A 669 -11.33 35.29 5.13
N GLU A 670 -11.12 35.08 6.44
CA GLU A 670 -9.78 35.15 7.03
C GLU A 670 -8.88 34.05 6.43
N GLN A 671 -7.62 34.38 6.20
CA GLN A 671 -6.66 33.45 5.57
C GLN A 671 -5.78 32.72 6.59
N PHE A 672 -5.72 33.19 7.84
CA PHE A 672 -4.80 32.69 8.87
C PHE A 672 -5.52 32.51 10.21
N ALA A 673 -5.27 31.37 10.86
CA ALA A 673 -5.70 31.06 12.21
C ALA A 673 -4.49 30.79 13.14
N GLY A 674 -4.66 31.06 14.44
CA GLY A 674 -3.60 30.87 15.45
C GLY A 674 -2.66 32.08 15.57
N LEU A 675 -1.35 31.83 15.69
CA LEU A 675 -0.34 32.88 15.76
C LEU A 675 -0.23 33.60 14.41
N LYS A 676 -0.16 34.93 14.45
CA LYS A 676 -0.21 35.77 13.26
C LYS A 676 0.99 35.52 12.34
N LEU A 677 0.72 35.09 11.11
CA LEU A 677 1.70 34.99 10.03
C LEU A 677 1.78 36.30 9.23
N HIS A 678 2.95 36.55 8.63
CA HIS A 678 3.23 37.75 7.86
C HIS A 678 3.95 37.38 6.55
N PRO A 679 3.20 37.03 5.49
CA PRO A 679 3.78 36.70 4.20
C PRO A 679 4.55 37.88 3.58
N TYR A 680 5.61 37.57 2.85
CA TYR A 680 6.40 38.51 2.04
C TYR A 680 6.29 38.15 0.56
N TYR A 681 6.33 39.15 -0.33
CA TYR A 681 6.25 38.92 -1.77
C TYR A 681 5.06 38.02 -2.16
N SER A 682 3.89 38.24 -1.56
CA SER A 682 2.75 37.33 -1.67
C SER A 682 1.49 38.04 -2.14
N CYS A 683 0.58 37.26 -2.73
CA CYS A 683 -0.80 37.67 -3.03
C CYS A 683 -1.70 37.07 -1.95
N VAL A 684 -2.33 37.90 -1.13
CA VAL A 684 -3.12 37.45 0.02
C VAL A 684 -4.51 38.08 -0.01
N TYR A 685 -5.54 37.25 -0.14
CA TYR A 685 -6.93 37.71 -0.13
C TYR A 685 -7.23 38.58 1.10
N ASP A 686 -7.77 39.77 0.84
CA ASP A 686 -8.23 40.69 1.90
C ASP A 686 -9.77 40.59 1.98
N PRO A 687 -10.33 40.08 3.09
CA PRO A 687 -11.79 40.00 3.24
C PRO A 687 -12.48 41.37 3.26
N ASN A 688 -11.74 42.48 3.42
CA ASN A 688 -12.28 43.83 3.31
C ASN A 688 -12.24 44.40 1.87
N ASP A 689 -11.59 43.70 0.94
CA ASP A 689 -11.58 43.97 -0.50
C ASP A 689 -11.96 42.70 -1.26
N PRO A 690 -13.22 42.22 -1.13
CA PRO A 690 -13.66 40.95 -1.72
C PRO A 690 -13.61 40.94 -3.25
N ASP A 691 -13.68 42.12 -3.89
CA ASP A 691 -13.52 42.27 -5.33
C ASP A 691 -12.06 42.19 -5.78
N GLY A 692 -11.10 42.21 -4.85
CA GLY A 692 -9.67 42.08 -5.11
C GLY A 692 -9.13 43.15 -6.05
N VAL A 693 -9.53 44.41 -5.87
CA VAL A 693 -9.13 45.51 -6.75
C VAL A 693 -7.89 46.25 -6.24
N ASN A 694 -7.41 45.96 -5.03
CA ASN A 694 -6.26 46.63 -4.42
C ASN A 694 -4.91 45.94 -4.69
N TYR A 695 -4.26 46.37 -5.77
CA TYR A 695 -2.91 45.92 -6.15
C TYR A 695 -1.77 46.70 -5.48
N THR A 696 -2.06 47.51 -4.45
CA THR A 696 -1.03 48.30 -3.77
C THR A 696 -0.16 47.39 -2.90
N MET A 697 1.12 47.26 -3.23
CA MET A 697 2.07 46.53 -2.39
C MET A 697 2.34 47.26 -1.08
N ASN A 698 2.34 46.50 0.02
CA ASN A 698 2.81 46.97 1.31
C ASN A 698 4.35 46.87 1.43
N PHE A 699 4.91 47.27 2.59
CA PHE A 699 6.36 47.24 2.83
C PHE A 699 6.99 45.84 2.82
N ARG A 700 6.19 44.76 2.84
CA ARG A 700 6.63 43.37 2.70
C ARG A 700 6.52 42.86 1.27
N HIS A 701 6.19 43.74 0.30
CA HIS A 701 5.89 43.39 -1.09
C HIS A 701 4.68 42.46 -1.24
N THR A 702 3.73 42.53 -0.30
CA THR A 702 2.48 41.76 -0.33
C THR A 702 1.32 42.68 -0.70
N PHE A 703 0.37 42.18 -1.50
CA PHE A 703 -0.84 42.90 -1.94
C PHE A 703 -2.07 41.98 -1.86
N GLY A 704 -3.28 42.58 -1.94
CA GLY A 704 -4.55 41.85 -1.77
C GLY A 704 -5.45 41.79 -3.01
N GLY A 705 -5.00 42.37 -4.13
CA GLY A 705 -5.66 42.27 -5.42
C GLY A 705 -5.71 40.83 -5.95
N LYS A 706 -6.59 40.57 -6.91
CA LYS A 706 -6.78 39.22 -7.48
C LYS A 706 -5.46 38.66 -8.04
N PRO A 707 -5.23 37.34 -7.91
CA PRO A 707 -4.09 36.69 -8.53
C PRO A 707 -4.21 36.70 -10.06
N GLY A 708 -5.43 36.83 -10.60
CA GLY A 708 -5.68 36.78 -12.04
C GLY A 708 -5.47 35.36 -12.55
N PHE A 709 -6.21 34.41 -11.98
CA PHE A 709 -6.21 33.04 -12.50
C PHE A 709 -6.88 33.02 -13.87
N VAL A 710 -6.46 32.09 -14.73
CA VAL A 710 -7.05 31.92 -16.06
C VAL A 710 -8.55 31.65 -15.96
N TYR A 711 -8.91 30.67 -15.15
CA TYR A 711 -10.30 30.26 -14.91
C TYR A 711 -10.71 30.67 -13.50
N GLU A 712 -11.10 31.94 -13.35
CA GLU A 712 -11.49 32.53 -12.07
C GLU A 712 -12.59 31.71 -11.36
N GLY A 713 -12.30 31.28 -10.14
CA GLY A 713 -13.24 30.53 -9.32
C GLY A 713 -13.20 29.02 -9.50
N ASP A 714 -12.35 28.51 -10.39
CA ASP A 714 -12.13 27.08 -10.51
C ASP A 714 -11.06 26.61 -9.51
N PRO A 715 -11.42 25.82 -8.48
CA PRO A 715 -10.43 25.24 -7.59
C PRO A 715 -9.49 24.26 -8.29
N ASN A 716 -9.87 23.66 -9.43
CA ASN A 716 -9.10 22.66 -10.18
C ASN A 716 -8.01 23.26 -11.05
N ASN A 717 -8.18 24.50 -11.48
CA ASN A 717 -7.23 25.22 -12.31
C ASN A 717 -6.86 26.57 -11.69
N VAL A 718 -5.60 26.69 -11.27
CA VAL A 718 -5.07 27.91 -10.65
C VAL A 718 -3.85 28.46 -11.40
N HIS A 719 -3.77 28.17 -12.71
CA HIS A 719 -2.77 28.79 -13.58
C HIS A 719 -3.02 30.30 -13.67
N LEU A 720 -1.95 31.05 -13.80
CA LEU A 720 -1.96 32.50 -13.88
C LEU A 720 -2.23 32.96 -15.31
N GLY A 721 -3.08 33.99 -15.43
CA GLY A 721 -3.20 34.75 -16.65
C GLY A 721 -1.88 35.41 -17.04
N TYR A 722 -1.58 35.52 -18.34
CA TYR A 722 -0.34 36.15 -18.82
C TYR A 722 -0.17 37.60 -18.34
N THR A 723 -1.28 38.32 -18.18
CA THR A 723 -1.33 39.69 -17.66
C THR A 723 -1.48 39.76 -16.14
N SER A 724 -1.30 38.64 -15.43
CA SER A 724 -1.42 38.58 -13.98
C SER A 724 -0.45 39.57 -13.32
N PHE A 725 -0.92 40.23 -12.25
CA PHE A 725 -0.04 41.07 -11.43
C PHE A 725 0.96 40.24 -10.60
N CYS A 726 0.72 38.94 -10.40
CA CYS A 726 1.65 38.02 -9.74
C CYS A 726 2.90 37.74 -10.57
N LYS A 727 2.82 37.95 -11.90
CA LYS A 727 3.93 37.72 -12.82
C LYS A 727 5.15 38.57 -12.48
N ASN A 728 6.33 37.95 -12.39
CA ASN A 728 7.64 38.53 -12.09
C ASN A 728 7.72 39.29 -10.73
N GLN A 729 6.89 38.92 -9.74
CA GLN A 729 6.85 39.61 -8.44
C GLN A 729 7.49 38.86 -7.26
N GLY A 730 7.97 37.63 -7.43
CA GLY A 730 8.56 36.81 -6.37
C GLY A 730 9.92 37.30 -5.86
N ASP A 731 10.24 37.01 -4.59
CA ASP A 731 11.45 37.42 -3.87
C ASP A 731 12.75 37.08 -4.65
N PRO A 732 13.50 38.08 -5.14
CA PRO A 732 14.70 37.83 -5.93
C PRO A 732 15.86 37.21 -5.12
N ASN A 733 15.71 37.08 -3.80
CA ASN A 733 16.74 36.53 -2.91
C ASN A 733 16.55 35.03 -2.61
N LEU A 734 15.48 34.40 -3.11
CA LEU A 734 15.32 32.95 -3.02
C LEU A 734 16.20 32.22 -4.05
N SER A 735 16.52 30.97 -3.77
CA SER A 735 17.36 30.13 -4.63
C SER A 735 16.49 29.31 -5.57
N TYR A 736 16.38 29.73 -6.83
CA TYR A 736 15.62 29.04 -7.88
C TYR A 736 16.37 28.05 -8.80
N PRO A 737 17.72 27.99 -8.88
CA PRO A 737 18.38 27.07 -9.80
C PRO A 737 17.91 25.62 -9.66
N GLY A 738 17.50 25.02 -10.78
CA GLY A 738 17.02 23.64 -10.85
C GLY A 738 15.62 23.40 -10.29
N GLN A 739 14.92 24.44 -9.81
CA GLN A 739 13.53 24.33 -9.40
C GLN A 739 12.59 24.35 -10.61
N LYS A 740 11.48 23.64 -10.48
CA LYS A 740 10.40 23.61 -11.46
C LYS A 740 9.12 24.22 -10.89
N ASP A 741 8.23 24.68 -11.75
CA ASP A 741 6.86 25.07 -11.40
C ASP A 741 5.90 23.88 -11.47
N MET A 742 4.58 24.13 -11.46
CA MET A 742 3.58 23.07 -11.48
C MET A 742 3.47 22.29 -12.79
N ASP A 743 3.98 22.85 -13.89
CA ASP A 743 3.91 22.26 -15.25
C ASP A 743 5.25 21.66 -15.70
N ASN A 744 6.20 21.54 -14.77
CA ASN A 744 7.55 21.03 -15.01
C ASN A 744 8.43 21.95 -15.87
N GLU A 745 8.11 23.24 -15.85
CA GLU A 745 8.86 24.32 -16.49
C GLU A 745 9.83 24.96 -15.50
N ASP A 746 10.82 25.70 -15.99
CA ASP A 746 11.79 26.34 -15.11
C ASP A 746 11.11 27.39 -14.24
N ARG A 747 11.39 27.37 -12.92
CA ARG A 747 10.75 28.25 -11.92
C ARG A 747 10.99 29.75 -12.12
N VAL A 748 11.84 30.13 -13.06
CA VAL A 748 12.07 31.51 -13.48
C VAL A 748 12.18 31.51 -15.00
N ALA A 749 11.10 31.86 -15.69
CA ALA A 749 11.09 31.91 -17.14
C ALA A 749 11.64 33.22 -17.70
N ASP A 750 11.33 34.33 -17.02
CA ASP A 750 11.70 35.68 -17.45
C ASP A 750 12.79 36.30 -16.53
N ASN A 751 12.40 37.19 -15.61
CA ASN A 751 13.32 37.99 -14.80
C ASN A 751 13.31 37.57 -13.32
N ARG A 752 12.13 37.30 -12.77
CA ARG A 752 11.91 36.86 -11.40
C ARG A 752 10.82 35.82 -11.42
N ALA A 753 10.88 34.88 -10.47
CA ALA A 753 9.78 33.95 -10.28
C ALA A 753 8.45 34.71 -10.07
N ASP A 754 7.38 34.13 -10.55
CA ASP A 754 6.02 34.56 -10.29
C ASP A 754 5.65 34.27 -8.82
N ILE A 755 4.64 34.96 -8.32
CA ILE A 755 4.04 34.62 -7.02
C ILE A 755 3.04 33.48 -7.27
N GLY A 756 3.17 32.37 -6.56
CA GLY A 756 2.33 31.17 -6.72
C GLY A 756 3.10 29.93 -7.17
N ALA A 757 2.40 28.83 -7.39
CA ALA A 757 2.96 27.56 -7.87
C ALA A 757 3.30 27.55 -9.36
N ASP A 758 2.63 28.40 -10.13
CA ASP A 758 2.76 28.55 -11.58
C ASP A 758 3.81 29.62 -11.95
N GLU A 759 4.43 29.47 -13.12
CA GLU A 759 5.37 30.41 -13.75
C GLU A 759 4.94 30.69 -15.21
N VAL A 760 4.21 31.79 -15.44
CA VAL A 760 3.57 32.03 -16.75
C VAL A 760 4.53 32.67 -17.76
N HIS A 761 4.82 31.95 -18.84
CA HIS A 761 5.80 32.39 -19.85
C HIS A 761 5.20 32.69 -21.24
N CYS A 762 3.93 32.35 -21.48
CA CYS A 762 3.26 32.45 -22.79
C CYS A 762 1.82 32.99 -22.72
N GLU A 763 1.31 33.50 -23.85
CA GLU A 763 0.03 34.21 -23.91
C GLU A 763 -1.19 33.30 -24.17
N ASP A 764 -0.99 32.14 -24.80
CA ASP A 764 -2.06 31.24 -25.23
C ASP A 764 -2.38 30.19 -24.14
N ILE A 765 -3.13 30.62 -23.13
CA ILE A 765 -3.28 29.89 -21.85
C ILE A 765 -4.74 29.60 -21.48
N ALA A 766 -5.69 30.17 -22.21
CA ALA A 766 -7.11 30.09 -21.93
C ALA A 766 -7.92 29.97 -23.22
N ASN A 767 -8.99 29.19 -23.19
CA ASN A 767 -9.98 29.17 -24.26
C ASN A 767 -11.38 29.23 -23.66
N ALA A 768 -12.27 30.04 -24.24
CA ALA A 768 -13.64 30.16 -23.76
C ALA A 768 -14.46 28.86 -23.94
N TRP A 769 -13.97 27.97 -24.80
CA TRP A 769 -14.58 26.67 -25.08
C TRP A 769 -13.94 25.51 -24.31
N ASP A 770 -12.87 25.74 -23.56
CA ASP A 770 -12.34 24.77 -22.59
C ASP A 770 -13.25 24.81 -21.37
N LEU A 771 -14.32 24.02 -21.38
CA LEU A 771 -15.42 24.12 -20.43
C LEU A 771 -15.16 23.40 -19.11
N ASP A 772 -14.30 22.38 -19.13
CA ASP A 772 -13.85 21.68 -17.92
C ASP A 772 -12.54 22.26 -17.35
N HIS A 773 -12.00 23.29 -18.01
CA HIS A 773 -10.81 24.05 -17.65
C HIS A 773 -9.57 23.16 -17.52
N ASP A 774 -9.50 22.07 -18.29
CA ASP A 774 -8.35 21.19 -18.28
C ASP A 774 -7.21 21.74 -19.15
N GLY A 775 -7.41 22.82 -19.90
CA GLY A 775 -6.40 23.38 -20.81
C GLY A 775 -6.42 22.75 -22.18
N LEU A 776 -7.47 22.03 -22.55
CA LEU A 776 -7.69 21.46 -23.86
C LEU A 776 -9.12 21.81 -24.31
N VAL A 777 -9.29 22.01 -25.62
CA VAL A 777 -10.62 21.91 -26.24
C VAL A 777 -10.68 20.60 -26.99
N ASN A 778 -11.30 19.60 -26.38
CA ASN A 778 -11.25 18.22 -26.88
C ASN A 778 -12.64 17.56 -26.91
N TYR A 779 -12.65 16.23 -26.94
CA TYR A 779 -13.85 15.39 -26.92
C TYR A 779 -14.83 15.76 -25.78
N VAL A 780 -14.32 16.11 -24.60
CA VAL A 780 -15.13 16.42 -23.42
C VAL A 780 -16.08 17.58 -23.69
N GLU A 781 -15.61 18.62 -24.36
CA GLU A 781 -16.37 19.82 -24.74
C GLU A 781 -17.34 19.50 -25.89
N PHE A 782 -17.04 18.46 -26.68
CA PHE A 782 -17.85 18.05 -27.81
C PHE A 782 -19.07 17.19 -27.44
N VAL A 783 -18.99 16.42 -26.35
CA VAL A 783 -20.12 15.61 -25.83
C VAL A 783 -21.37 16.45 -25.52
N PRO A 784 -21.29 17.54 -24.74
CA PRO A 784 -22.47 18.37 -24.45
C PRO A 784 -23.01 19.07 -25.70
N PHE A 785 -22.14 19.48 -26.64
CA PHE A 785 -22.56 19.98 -27.95
C PHE A 785 -23.38 18.93 -28.71
N SER A 786 -22.88 17.69 -28.78
CA SER A 786 -23.55 16.57 -29.45
C SER A 786 -24.91 16.25 -28.81
N LYS A 787 -25.00 16.28 -27.47
CA LYS A 787 -26.26 16.11 -26.73
C LYS A 787 -27.26 17.21 -27.07
N ALA A 788 -26.80 18.46 -27.15
CA ALA A 788 -27.64 19.60 -27.43
C ALA A 788 -28.13 19.62 -28.89
N TRP A 789 -27.28 19.21 -29.83
CA TRP A 789 -27.65 18.96 -31.23
C TRP A 789 -28.72 17.86 -31.36
N LEU A 790 -28.50 16.72 -30.70
CA LEU A 790 -29.41 15.57 -30.72
C LEU A 790 -30.67 15.78 -29.87
N SER A 791 -30.78 16.89 -29.15
CA SER A 791 -32.01 17.26 -28.41
C SER A 791 -33.18 17.58 -29.35
N ARG A 792 -32.88 17.86 -30.63
CA ARG A 792 -33.85 18.10 -31.70
C ARG A 792 -34.16 16.82 -32.48
N ASP A 793 -35.45 16.61 -32.75
CA ASP A 793 -35.92 15.57 -33.66
C ASP A 793 -35.81 16.06 -35.11
N PRO A 794 -35.06 15.40 -36.01
CA PRO A 794 -34.96 15.82 -37.41
C PRO A 794 -36.30 15.72 -38.16
N ASP A 795 -37.28 15.00 -37.63
CA ASP A 795 -38.64 14.88 -38.20
C ASP A 795 -39.66 15.85 -37.55
N ASP A 796 -39.25 16.78 -36.69
CA ASP A 796 -40.16 17.77 -36.06
C ASP A 796 -40.62 18.82 -37.08
N PRO A 797 -41.93 18.89 -37.42
CA PRO A 797 -42.43 19.73 -38.51
C PRO A 797 -42.57 21.22 -38.15
N GLU A 798 -42.46 21.65 -36.89
CA GLU A 798 -42.55 23.08 -36.51
C GLU A 798 -41.50 23.51 -35.45
N LEU A 799 -40.79 24.61 -35.76
CA LEU A 799 -39.74 25.24 -34.94
C LEU A 799 -40.32 25.76 -33.60
N ASN A 800 -40.17 24.99 -32.53
CA ASN A 800 -40.57 25.42 -31.18
C ASN A 800 -39.35 25.85 -30.36
N ASP A 801 -39.42 27.04 -29.76
CA ASP A 801 -38.37 27.63 -28.91
C ASP A 801 -38.25 26.87 -27.57
N PRO A 802 -37.11 26.18 -27.30
CA PRO A 802 -36.90 25.45 -26.06
C PRO A 802 -36.84 26.37 -24.82
N ASN A 803 -36.56 27.66 -25.01
CA ASN A 803 -36.46 28.66 -23.93
C ASN A 803 -37.82 29.20 -23.47
N TYR A 804 -38.93 28.90 -24.17
CA TYR A 804 -40.28 29.36 -23.82
C TYR A 804 -41.33 28.23 -23.72
N PRO A 805 -41.26 27.33 -22.71
CA PRO A 805 -42.19 26.21 -22.55
C PRO A 805 -43.61 26.58 -22.07
N ASN A 806 -43.89 27.86 -21.77
CA ASN A 806 -45.05 28.29 -20.99
C ASN A 806 -46.36 28.51 -21.76
N TYR A 807 -46.55 27.88 -22.92
CA TYR A 807 -47.86 27.83 -23.55
C TYR A 807 -48.62 26.60 -23.04
N TYR A 808 -49.86 26.80 -22.58
CA TYR A 808 -50.75 25.77 -22.01
C TYR A 808 -50.98 24.52 -22.89
N LEU A 809 -50.47 24.51 -24.13
CA LEU A 809 -50.54 23.42 -25.10
C LEU A 809 -49.35 22.44 -25.06
N TYR A 810 -48.28 22.76 -24.33
CA TYR A 810 -46.99 22.01 -24.35
C TYR A 810 -46.77 21.06 -23.16
N ASN A 811 -47.71 21.01 -22.22
CA ASN A 811 -47.63 20.18 -21.01
C ASN A 811 -48.48 18.90 -21.08
N ASP A 812 -49.21 18.64 -22.17
CA ASP A 812 -49.89 17.37 -22.39
C ASP A 812 -48.88 16.35 -22.93
N PRO A 813 -48.52 15.28 -22.19
CA PRO A 813 -47.58 14.25 -22.65
C PRO A 813 -48.01 13.53 -23.93
N ASN A 814 -49.28 13.65 -24.32
CA ASN A 814 -49.86 13.06 -25.52
C ASN A 814 -50.17 14.10 -26.61
N GLY A 815 -49.85 15.37 -26.37
CA GLY A 815 -49.99 16.43 -27.34
C GLY A 815 -48.90 16.33 -28.41
N PRO A 816 -49.19 16.72 -29.66
CA PRO A 816 -48.21 16.72 -30.76
C PRO A 816 -47.04 17.72 -30.55
N TYR A 817 -47.06 18.49 -29.46
CA TYR A 817 -46.13 19.57 -29.16
C TYR A 817 -45.45 19.41 -27.79
N TYR A 818 -45.42 18.20 -27.23
CA TYR A 818 -44.81 17.93 -25.93
C TYR A 818 -43.28 17.85 -26.02
N ILE A 819 -42.58 18.77 -25.35
CA ILE A 819 -41.13 18.66 -25.16
C ILE A 819 -40.88 17.77 -23.94
N THR A 820 -40.14 16.66 -24.13
CA THR A 820 -39.81 15.74 -23.03
C THR A 820 -38.87 16.42 -22.02
N PRO A 821 -38.91 16.05 -20.73
CA PRO A 821 -37.96 16.52 -19.73
C PRO A 821 -36.49 16.29 -20.14
N GLN A 822 -36.22 15.18 -20.84
CA GLN A 822 -34.90 14.84 -21.36
C GLN A 822 -34.44 15.81 -22.45
N ARG A 823 -35.29 16.16 -23.42
CA ARG A 823 -34.96 17.15 -24.46
C ARG A 823 -34.73 18.53 -23.87
N ARG A 824 -35.52 18.94 -22.86
CA ARG A 824 -35.27 20.19 -22.11
C ARG A 824 -33.95 20.19 -21.34
N ALA A 825 -33.57 19.06 -20.75
CA ALA A 825 -32.32 18.93 -20.03
C ALA A 825 -31.09 18.87 -20.95
N ALA A 826 -31.27 18.39 -22.19
CA ALA A 826 -30.22 18.31 -23.20
C ALA A 826 -30.00 19.65 -23.94
N TRP A 827 -31.01 20.52 -24.00
CA TRP A 827 -30.87 21.86 -24.59
C TRP A 827 -29.89 22.73 -23.80
N ARG A 828 -29.01 23.43 -24.52
CA ARG A 828 -27.94 24.27 -23.99
C ARG A 828 -27.78 25.51 -24.87
N GLU A 829 -28.35 26.63 -24.44
CA GLU A 829 -28.38 27.88 -25.21
C GLU A 829 -26.97 28.36 -25.62
N GLU A 830 -25.95 28.05 -24.81
CA GLU A 830 -24.54 28.34 -25.09
C GLU A 830 -24.01 27.75 -26.41
N PHE A 831 -24.62 26.68 -26.92
CA PHE A 831 -24.25 26.06 -28.20
C PHE A 831 -25.12 26.53 -29.38
N ASN A 832 -26.08 27.44 -29.20
CA ASN A 832 -26.84 28.06 -30.30
C ASN A 832 -26.13 29.34 -30.77
N LEU A 833 -25.04 29.15 -31.50
CA LEU A 833 -24.15 30.20 -31.97
C LEU A 833 -24.71 30.99 -33.17
N VAL A 834 -25.62 30.40 -33.94
CA VAL A 834 -26.27 31.00 -35.11
C VAL A 834 -27.76 31.17 -34.83
N ASN A 835 -28.08 32.20 -34.06
CA ASN A 835 -29.45 32.49 -33.64
C ASN A 835 -30.26 33.28 -34.70
N THR A 836 -30.36 32.77 -35.92
CA THR A 836 -31.17 33.38 -36.99
C THR A 836 -31.93 32.33 -37.80
N GLY A 837 -33.10 32.69 -38.33
CA GLY A 837 -33.87 31.80 -39.20
C GLY A 837 -34.34 30.53 -38.49
N SER A 838 -34.07 29.35 -39.06
CA SER A 838 -34.40 28.07 -38.44
C SER A 838 -33.47 27.68 -37.29
N SER A 839 -32.24 28.18 -37.27
CA SER A 839 -31.24 27.90 -36.23
C SER A 839 -31.53 28.66 -34.93
N GLN A 840 -32.35 29.72 -34.97
CA GLN A 840 -32.85 30.39 -33.75
C GLN A 840 -33.51 29.43 -32.74
N TYR A 841 -34.06 28.30 -33.19
CA TYR A 841 -34.82 27.38 -32.35
C TYR A 841 -34.20 25.97 -32.33
N ALA A 842 -32.94 25.83 -32.72
CA ALA A 842 -32.25 24.56 -32.79
C ALA A 842 -30.76 24.73 -32.50
N ILE A 843 -30.09 23.65 -32.14
CA ILE A 843 -28.64 23.54 -32.24
C ILE A 843 -28.42 22.63 -33.43
N ASP A 844 -27.98 23.20 -34.53
CA ASP A 844 -27.88 22.55 -35.82
C ASP A 844 -26.61 22.97 -36.57
N LEU A 845 -26.50 22.57 -37.84
CA LEU A 845 -25.25 22.68 -38.60
C LEU A 845 -24.61 24.06 -38.60
N PRO A 846 -25.34 25.14 -38.86
CA PRO A 846 -24.85 26.49 -38.64
C PRO A 846 -24.15 26.69 -37.29
N ASP A 847 -24.69 26.16 -36.20
CA ASP A 847 -24.08 26.24 -34.88
C ASP A 847 -22.80 25.43 -34.75
N PHE A 848 -22.74 24.23 -35.33
CA PHE A 848 -21.53 23.41 -35.31
C PHE A 848 -20.41 24.04 -36.14
N LEU A 849 -20.70 24.58 -37.32
CA LEU A 849 -19.69 25.28 -38.12
C LEU A 849 -19.18 26.53 -37.40
N ALA A 850 -20.08 27.31 -36.78
CA ALA A 850 -19.71 28.44 -35.95
C ALA A 850 -18.87 28.00 -34.73
N TRP A 851 -19.20 26.86 -34.13
CA TRP A 851 -18.45 26.31 -33.00
C TRP A 851 -17.05 25.88 -33.41
N MET A 852 -16.91 25.16 -34.54
CA MET A 852 -15.62 24.75 -35.09
C MET A 852 -14.73 25.94 -35.45
N GLU A 853 -15.32 27.02 -35.99
CA GLU A 853 -14.58 28.24 -36.33
C GLU A 853 -14.18 29.08 -35.12
N THR A 854 -14.91 28.99 -34.00
CA THR A 854 -14.70 29.86 -32.83
C THR A 854 -14.04 29.17 -31.65
N SER A 855 -14.01 27.84 -31.62
CA SER A 855 -13.43 27.05 -30.55
C SER A 855 -11.96 26.70 -30.73
N ASP A 856 -11.43 26.86 -31.94
CA ASP A 856 -10.11 26.34 -32.32
C ASP A 856 -10.00 24.87 -31.90
N CYS A 857 -10.87 23.99 -32.43
CA CYS A 857 -10.94 22.59 -32.02
C CYS A 857 -9.54 21.94 -32.00
N LEU A 858 -9.20 21.28 -30.88
CA LEU A 858 -7.84 20.82 -30.54
C LEU A 858 -6.90 21.93 -30.04
N TRP A 859 -7.44 23.03 -29.55
CA TRP A 859 -6.68 24.02 -28.80
C TRP A 859 -6.04 23.35 -27.59
N ILE A 860 -4.77 23.67 -27.35
CA ILE A 860 -3.96 23.15 -26.26
C ILE A 860 -3.34 24.35 -25.59
N ALA A 861 -3.65 24.53 -24.32
CA ALA A 861 -3.03 25.57 -23.52
C ALA A 861 -1.51 25.41 -23.53
N CYS A 862 -0.80 26.52 -23.54
CA CYS A 862 0.65 26.50 -23.57
C CYS A 862 1.27 25.82 -22.34
N TRP A 863 0.63 25.91 -21.17
CA TRP A 863 1.03 25.22 -19.93
C TRP A 863 0.78 23.69 -19.95
N ARG A 864 0.42 23.12 -21.12
CA ARG A 864 0.27 21.68 -21.36
C ARG A 864 1.38 21.16 -22.30
N PRO A 865 2.68 21.31 -21.96
CA PRO A 865 3.80 21.04 -22.86
C PRO A 865 3.84 19.58 -23.34
N GLU A 866 3.27 18.64 -22.57
CA GLU A 866 3.22 17.23 -22.96
C GLU A 866 2.29 16.93 -24.15
N PHE A 867 1.44 17.89 -24.54
CA PHE A 867 0.50 17.78 -25.66
C PHE A 867 0.95 18.55 -26.91
N HIS A 868 1.98 19.40 -26.80
CA HIS A 868 2.52 20.12 -27.96
C HIS A 868 3.37 19.17 -28.83
N PRO A 869 3.14 19.10 -30.16
CA PRO A 869 3.99 18.33 -31.07
C PRO A 869 5.45 18.80 -30.95
N LEU A 870 6.38 17.84 -30.84
CA LEU A 870 7.82 18.03 -30.62
C LEU A 870 8.45 19.20 -31.42
N ASP A 871 8.49 20.39 -30.83
CA ASP A 871 9.39 21.49 -31.22
C ASP A 871 10.71 21.47 -30.41
N TYR A 872 10.98 20.39 -29.68
CA TYR A 872 12.23 20.19 -28.96
C TYR A 872 13.12 19.15 -29.66
N THR A 873 13.84 19.57 -30.72
CA THR A 873 15.02 18.83 -31.18
C THR A 873 16.21 19.20 -30.29
N PRO A 874 16.75 18.32 -29.42
CA PRO A 874 18.10 18.52 -28.91
C PRO A 874 19.08 18.49 -30.11
N PRO A 875 20.22 19.18 -30.07
CA PRO A 875 21.14 19.24 -31.20
C PRO A 875 21.75 17.86 -31.47
N ILE A 876 21.18 17.12 -32.42
CA ILE A 876 21.74 15.85 -32.92
C ILE A 876 22.82 16.19 -33.95
N SER A 877 24.06 15.78 -33.71
CA SER A 877 25.15 15.93 -34.68
C SER A 877 24.89 15.14 -35.97
N GLU A 878 25.30 15.69 -37.11
CA GLU A 878 25.10 15.20 -38.50
C GLU A 878 25.41 13.71 -38.76
N SER A 879 26.06 12.98 -37.85
CA SER A 879 26.40 11.57 -38.01
C SER A 879 25.24 10.58 -37.77
N THR A 880 24.11 11.02 -37.18
CA THR A 880 23.02 10.11 -36.78
C THR A 880 21.89 10.01 -37.81
N LEU A 881 21.95 10.80 -38.90
CA LEU A 881 20.88 10.98 -39.88
C LEU A 881 20.76 9.88 -40.96
N GLN A 882 21.50 8.77 -40.86
CA GLN A 882 21.52 7.74 -41.91
C GLN A 882 20.88 6.39 -41.53
N SER A 883 20.28 6.21 -40.34
CA SER A 883 19.71 4.90 -39.95
C SER A 883 18.19 4.86 -39.73
N MET A 884 17.46 5.97 -39.87
CA MET A 884 16.00 5.96 -39.66
C MET A 884 15.24 5.88 -40.98
N SER A 885 15.06 4.66 -41.49
CA SER A 885 14.05 4.38 -42.51
C SER A 885 12.65 4.40 -41.89
N ALA A 886 11.71 5.05 -42.58
CA ALA A 886 10.32 5.23 -42.20
C ALA A 886 9.59 3.94 -41.80
N SER A 887 9.18 3.86 -40.54
CA SER A 887 8.04 3.04 -40.10
C SER A 887 7.53 3.55 -38.76
N SER A 888 6.20 3.74 -38.70
CA SER A 888 5.34 4.08 -37.55
C SER A 888 5.53 5.46 -36.90
N LEU A 889 5.01 6.50 -37.56
CA LEU A 889 4.39 7.62 -36.87
C LEU A 889 3.03 7.16 -36.36
N SER A 890 2.95 6.74 -35.09
CA SER A 890 1.68 6.60 -34.37
C SER A 890 1.50 7.86 -33.53
N ALA A 891 0.39 8.56 -33.73
CA ALA A 891 0.00 9.71 -32.93
C ALA A 891 -0.08 9.33 -31.42
N PRO A 892 0.29 10.22 -30.50
CA PRO A 892 0.09 10.01 -29.07
C PRO A 892 -1.41 9.87 -28.76
N SER A 893 -1.78 8.83 -28.01
CA SER A 893 -3.14 8.65 -27.48
C SER A 893 -3.39 9.65 -26.34
N LEU A 894 -4.34 10.57 -26.53
CA LEU A 894 -4.79 11.54 -25.53
C LEU A 894 -5.54 10.83 -24.38
N MET A 895 -5.24 11.17 -23.12
CA MET A 895 -5.93 10.63 -21.93
C MET A 895 -6.53 11.73 -21.05
N ARG A 896 -7.67 11.35 -20.47
CA ARG A 896 -8.73 12.10 -19.76
C ARG A 896 -8.32 12.73 -18.42
N ALA A 897 -8.72 14.00 -18.20
CA ALA A 897 -8.90 14.61 -16.89
C ALA A 897 -10.28 14.25 -16.29
N SER A 898 -10.36 14.17 -14.96
CA SER A 898 -11.55 13.69 -14.26
C SER A 898 -12.74 14.67 -14.37
N VAL A 899 -13.79 14.29 -15.09
CA VAL A 899 -15.06 15.04 -15.13
C VAL A 899 -16.13 14.34 -14.30
N LEU A 900 -16.82 15.12 -13.46
CA LEU A 900 -18.13 14.81 -12.90
C LEU A 900 -19.15 14.67 -14.06
N SER A 901 -19.29 13.46 -14.61
CA SER A 901 -20.52 13.07 -15.32
C SER A 901 -21.04 11.78 -14.69
N THR A 902 -22.36 11.70 -14.46
CA THR A 902 -23.03 10.51 -13.89
C THR A 902 -23.39 9.48 -14.97
N GLU A 903 -22.92 9.65 -16.21
CA GLU A 903 -23.20 8.79 -17.36
C GLU A 903 -21.96 7.97 -17.73
N SER A 904 -22.15 6.76 -18.28
CA SER A 904 -21.04 5.89 -18.61
C SER A 904 -20.31 6.39 -19.87
N ALA A 905 -19.00 6.13 -19.97
CA ALA A 905 -18.23 6.47 -21.18
C ALA A 905 -18.78 5.80 -22.46
N GLU A 906 -19.50 4.68 -22.32
CA GLU A 906 -20.20 4.01 -23.41
C GLU A 906 -21.40 4.81 -23.92
N ASP A 907 -22.16 5.44 -23.00
CA ASP A 907 -23.29 6.31 -23.35
C ASP A 907 -22.81 7.59 -24.06
N GLU A 908 -21.68 8.16 -23.60
CA GLU A 908 -21.05 9.33 -24.22
C GLU A 908 -20.55 9.01 -25.64
N ALA A 909 -19.86 7.87 -25.84
CA ALA A 909 -19.38 7.46 -27.17
C ALA A 909 -20.53 7.16 -28.16
N SER A 910 -21.62 6.55 -27.67
CA SER A 910 -22.82 6.27 -28.47
C SER A 910 -23.49 7.54 -29.00
N LEU A 911 -23.46 8.63 -28.24
CA LEU A 911 -23.99 9.93 -28.66
C LEU A 911 -23.16 10.53 -29.81
N VAL A 912 -21.84 10.48 -29.71
CA VAL A 912 -20.94 11.00 -30.77
C VAL A 912 -21.04 10.16 -32.05
N LEU A 913 -21.15 8.84 -31.93
CA LEU A 913 -21.42 7.96 -33.08
C LEU A 913 -22.76 8.28 -33.77
N SER A 914 -23.79 8.61 -32.98
CA SER A 914 -25.10 9.00 -33.52
C SER A 914 -25.03 10.32 -34.30
N LEU A 915 -24.18 11.27 -33.89
CA LEU A 915 -23.92 12.50 -34.64
C LEU A 915 -23.11 12.23 -35.92
N LEU A 916 -22.11 11.36 -35.87
CA LEU A 916 -21.37 10.93 -37.07
C LEU A 916 -22.28 10.33 -38.14
N ASP A 917 -23.31 9.57 -37.74
CA ASP A 917 -24.30 9.03 -38.67
C ASP A 917 -25.13 10.13 -39.36
N GLN A 918 -25.46 11.22 -38.65
CA GLN A 918 -26.09 12.39 -39.27
C GLN A 918 -25.13 13.14 -40.21
N ILE A 919 -23.86 13.29 -39.85
CA ILE A 919 -22.83 13.89 -40.71
C ILE A 919 -22.63 13.06 -41.98
N ASN A 920 -22.64 11.73 -41.88
CA ASN A 920 -22.61 10.81 -43.02
C ASN A 920 -23.81 10.98 -43.97
N LEU A 921 -24.97 11.42 -43.44
CA LEU A 921 -26.12 11.76 -44.27
C LEU A 921 -25.89 13.08 -45.01
N PHE A 922 -25.34 14.11 -44.35
CA PHE A 922 -25.01 15.40 -44.98
C PHE A 922 -23.92 15.28 -46.06
N ILE A 923 -22.89 14.46 -45.85
CA ILE A 923 -21.89 14.11 -46.89
C ILE A 923 -22.57 13.62 -48.18
N LYS A 924 -23.70 12.90 -48.05
CA LYS A 924 -24.42 12.33 -49.19
C LYS A 924 -25.41 13.30 -49.83
N THR A 925 -25.93 14.27 -49.08
CA THR A 925 -27.04 15.14 -49.51
C THR A 925 -26.61 16.57 -49.86
N ASP A 926 -25.50 17.07 -49.30
CA ASP A 926 -24.93 18.40 -49.55
C ASP A 926 -23.63 18.29 -50.38
N GLN A 927 -23.80 18.30 -51.71
CA GLN A 927 -22.72 18.08 -52.67
C GLN A 927 -21.74 19.27 -52.78
N ASP A 928 -22.14 20.47 -52.34
CA ASP A 928 -21.32 21.68 -52.48
C ASP A 928 -20.28 21.82 -51.35
N ASN A 929 -20.49 21.13 -50.20
CA ASN A 929 -19.62 21.18 -49.02
C ASN A 929 -18.99 19.83 -48.65
N THR A 930 -19.02 18.83 -49.53
CA THR A 930 -18.60 17.44 -49.23
C THR A 930 -17.17 17.32 -48.68
N GLU A 931 -16.22 18.15 -49.14
CA GLU A 931 -14.84 18.14 -48.62
C GLU A 931 -14.76 18.59 -47.16
N ILE A 932 -15.51 19.64 -46.79
CA ILE A 932 -15.61 20.15 -45.41
C ILE A 932 -16.25 19.10 -44.51
N TRP A 933 -17.28 18.43 -45.00
CA TRP A 933 -17.95 17.35 -44.26
C TRP A 933 -17.05 16.14 -44.01
N GLN A 934 -16.19 15.83 -44.98
CA GLN A 934 -15.22 14.75 -44.83
C GLN A 934 -14.10 15.12 -43.85
N GLU A 935 -13.69 16.39 -43.80
CA GLU A 935 -12.71 16.91 -42.84
C GLU A 935 -13.26 16.92 -41.41
N VAL A 936 -14.48 17.44 -41.21
CA VAL A 936 -15.24 17.36 -39.94
C VAL A 936 -15.35 15.92 -39.45
N LYS A 937 -15.76 15.01 -40.34
CA LYS A 937 -15.86 13.59 -40.01
C LYS A 937 -14.52 13.01 -39.59
N ASN A 938 -13.43 13.33 -40.30
CA ASN A 938 -12.10 12.84 -39.96
C ASN A 938 -11.62 13.36 -38.59
N LEU A 939 -11.93 14.62 -38.24
CA LEU A 939 -11.61 15.21 -36.92
C LEU A 939 -12.39 14.51 -35.79
N LEU A 940 -13.68 14.28 -35.99
CA LEU A 940 -14.52 13.56 -35.02
C LEU A 940 -14.14 12.08 -34.90
N GLU A 941 -13.76 11.44 -35.99
CA GLU A 941 -13.25 10.07 -35.99
C GLU A 941 -11.88 9.97 -35.31
N GLN A 942 -10.99 10.96 -35.49
CA GLN A 942 -9.72 11.05 -34.73
C GLN A 942 -9.99 11.21 -33.23
N SER A 943 -10.92 12.09 -32.86
CA SER A 943 -11.36 12.29 -31.48
C SER A 943 -12.00 11.04 -30.85
N LEU A 944 -12.71 10.22 -31.65
CA LEU A 944 -13.26 8.92 -31.21
C LEU A 944 -12.19 7.83 -31.06
N VAL A 945 -11.13 7.86 -31.87
CA VAL A 945 -9.99 6.92 -31.75
C VAL A 945 -9.23 7.16 -30.43
N GLU A 946 -9.22 8.39 -29.92
CA GLU A 946 -8.72 8.72 -28.59
C GLU A 946 -9.62 8.17 -27.47
N THR A 947 -10.93 8.02 -27.71
CA THR A 947 -11.85 7.30 -26.79
C THR A 947 -11.71 5.77 -26.90
N ALA A 948 -11.34 5.24 -28.08
CA ALA A 948 -11.28 3.81 -28.37
C ALA A 948 -10.21 3.06 -27.56
N ASP A 949 -9.15 3.75 -27.11
CA ASP A 949 -8.15 3.15 -26.20
C ASP A 949 -8.72 2.93 -24.78
N THR A 950 -9.85 3.55 -24.45
CA THR A 950 -10.59 3.36 -23.19
C THR A 950 -11.75 2.36 -23.29
N THR A 951 -12.43 2.23 -24.44
CA THR A 951 -13.64 1.38 -24.54
C THR A 951 -13.34 -0.05 -25.02
N ILE A 952 -12.29 -0.29 -25.81
CA ILE A 952 -12.01 -1.64 -26.35
C ILE A 952 -11.40 -2.59 -25.30
N LYS A 953 -10.75 -2.08 -24.24
CA LYS A 953 -10.12 -2.93 -23.21
C LYS A 953 -11.09 -3.47 -22.15
N THR A 954 -12.32 -2.98 -22.07
CA THR A 954 -13.31 -3.49 -21.10
C THR A 954 -14.12 -4.66 -21.65
N GLN A 955 -14.18 -4.85 -22.98
CA GLN A 955 -14.86 -6.00 -23.61
C GLN A 955 -13.91 -7.13 -24.06
N SER A 956 -12.58 -6.95 -23.96
CA SER A 956 -11.61 -8.05 -24.10
C SER A 956 -11.05 -8.55 -22.76
N PHE A 957 -11.62 -8.10 -21.64
CA PHE A 957 -11.44 -8.63 -20.28
C PHE A 957 -12.74 -9.31 -19.85
#